data_AF-A0A4U0W063-F1
#
_entry.id   AF-A0A4U0W063-F1
#
_cell.length_a   1.000
_cell.length_b   1.000
_cell.length_c   1.000
_cell.angle_alpha   90.00
_cell.angle_beta   90.00
_cell.angle_gamma   90.00
#
_symmetry.space_group_name_H-M   'P 1'
#
loop_
_entity.id
_entity.type
_entity.pdbx_description
1 polymer ?
#
loop_
_entity_poly.entity_id
_entity_poly.type
_entity_poly.pdbx_seq_one_letter_code
_entity_poly.pdbx_strand_id
1 'polypeptide(L)'
;MHTIAVDTVKHRLNDLFQPDHKLELASPTAFIRNVRILQHFQSVTSVTLGGSAVQRVMHSSVPQSAWQQPYLMHMLLAVSSAHLKRLMQVSNGKESRAYAVAEAKHWQSGLSLYRSAIAASTGRIKPNVDVLVGTTFLSVICAFTLEDEVPLDAFVNSYDETLTYALNPMAAGSGIQALGGVINLNDSIAWMQVLRDSDDRFSTYTSQVPGVLGMPPALVDLCGLNESSTRDSNEYHSIVRLLTPLLRLEVDIEHFTKLIAFGGRTFVRFRPLLQRRDPKALLLLSYWFALLRRIDQWWLNHCNKEYNWGSTKKNRESWSQVKVQTFFATGGLQRYFTVHVTPDQAADPLVSVEDDADVTRILDECRRAKEEHDRDMGKADEMVARTDRTGWFNRTGWPEHLARRNLAHLSHASRMPDGGERLLHQAVKTVDLVIEKSVAGLSSLAIETRRWLKSAKREEADVRPLARLQNPESQRRYAGYWKRFMCYCLRVVTTDEGRGARSCGNNSIDGSNEETEEDEIDEEDQTEDEVDEECQGLMRDARELFPWHGKQKELARELWCALELEDEQTQVEKMLELSGSFIFQTVGDRPFSSALIHFLAVLGIDEEMNRLRTAGDFSYMLAGVVYCTRVIAAEVLLPSADREKQDNAERKRFLRERRRFLADGSYSPMSTMISLLAYGKSIALNTGNSASTQWSRDTRVLRLHGRPIVLEKFKEMIHGVVAEAERVLWEDVMHTRLGERFVIPLHNIEDDVTFTNKHHN
;
A
#
# COMPACT_ATOMS: atom_id res chain seq x y z
N MET A 1 -10.42 10.24 -38.03
CA MET A 1 -11.03 10.14 -36.68
C MET A 1 -12.03 11.27 -36.54
N HIS A 2 -13.33 10.97 -36.43
CA HIS A 2 -14.32 11.99 -36.09
C HIS A 2 -14.17 12.34 -34.61
N THR A 3 -13.85 13.58 -34.31
CA THR A 3 -13.79 14.14 -32.96
C THR A 3 -15.20 14.10 -32.38
N ILE A 4 -15.52 13.04 -31.63
CA ILE A 4 -16.78 12.97 -30.88
C ILE A 4 -16.66 13.98 -29.75
N ALA A 5 -17.57 14.96 -29.71
CA ALA A 5 -17.61 15.96 -28.64
C ALA A 5 -17.66 15.26 -27.27
N VAL A 6 -16.95 15.82 -26.28
CA VAL A 6 -16.86 15.29 -24.91
C VAL A 6 -18.26 15.06 -24.31
N ASP A 7 -19.23 15.92 -24.66
CA ASP A 7 -20.63 15.78 -24.25
C ASP A 7 -21.32 14.54 -24.84
N THR A 8 -21.02 14.16 -26.08
CA THR A 8 -21.55 12.95 -26.70
C THR A 8 -20.97 11.69 -26.06
N VAL A 9 -19.70 11.72 -25.67
CA VAL A 9 -19.05 10.62 -24.90
C VAL A 9 -19.69 10.51 -23.52
N LYS A 10 -20.00 11.65 -22.87
CA LYS A 10 -20.72 11.73 -21.60
C LYS A 10 -22.08 11.05 -21.66
N HIS A 11 -22.89 11.45 -22.63
CA HIS A 11 -24.23 10.88 -22.82
C HIS A 11 -24.16 9.38 -23.06
N ARG A 12 -23.26 8.92 -23.93
CA ARG A 12 -23.12 7.49 -24.22
C ARG A 12 -22.62 6.66 -23.04
N LEU A 13 -21.68 7.15 -22.23
CA LEU A 13 -21.24 6.44 -21.03
C LEU A 13 -22.35 6.40 -19.97
N ASN A 14 -23.09 7.49 -19.80
CA ASN A 14 -24.24 7.53 -18.90
C ASN A 14 -25.36 6.57 -19.33
N ASP A 15 -25.63 6.50 -20.63
CA ASP A 15 -26.63 5.59 -21.19
C ASP A 15 -26.20 4.13 -21.06
N LEU A 16 -24.90 3.85 -21.26
CA LEU A 16 -24.32 2.51 -21.15
C LEU A 16 -24.38 1.97 -19.71
N PHE A 17 -24.17 2.81 -18.70
CA PHE A 17 -24.14 2.37 -17.30
C PHE A 17 -25.52 2.31 -16.61
N GLN A 18 -26.61 2.80 -17.25
CA GLN A 18 -28.02 2.73 -16.78
C GLN A 18 -28.26 3.23 -15.32
N PRO A 19 -29.52 3.41 -14.82
CA PRO A 19 -29.83 4.47 -13.85
C PRO A 19 -29.21 4.35 -12.45
N ASP A 20 -28.76 3.16 -12.01
CA ASP A 20 -28.13 2.97 -10.70
C ASP A 20 -26.80 3.72 -10.55
N HIS A 21 -26.15 4.11 -11.65
CA HIS A 21 -24.88 4.86 -11.67
C HIS A 21 -25.02 6.34 -12.05
N LYS A 22 -26.24 6.87 -12.26
CA LYS A 22 -26.47 8.28 -12.66
C LYS A 22 -25.98 9.31 -11.63
N LEU A 23 -25.96 8.96 -10.35
CA LEU A 23 -25.46 9.83 -9.28
C LEU A 23 -23.93 10.01 -9.31
N GLU A 24 -23.17 9.11 -9.95
CA GLU A 24 -21.71 9.07 -9.84
C GLU A 24 -20.97 9.82 -10.97
N LEU A 25 -21.54 9.84 -12.18
CA LEU A 25 -21.07 10.71 -13.28
C LEU A 25 -21.52 12.18 -13.14
N ALA A 26 -22.26 12.50 -12.07
CA ALA A 26 -22.70 13.85 -11.75
C ALA A 26 -21.54 14.80 -11.40
N SER A 27 -20.40 14.27 -10.93
CA SER A 27 -19.18 15.04 -10.69
C SER A 27 -18.40 15.26 -12.00
N PRO A 28 -18.18 16.52 -12.45
CA PRO A 28 -17.42 16.82 -13.66
C PRO A 28 -16.02 16.21 -13.67
N THR A 29 -15.36 16.13 -12.50
CA THR A 29 -14.03 15.55 -12.33
C THR A 29 -14.00 14.03 -12.45
N ALA A 30 -15.04 13.33 -11.98
CA ALA A 30 -15.16 11.88 -12.18
C ALA A 30 -15.38 11.52 -13.65
N PHE A 31 -16.22 12.28 -14.34
CA PHE A 31 -16.47 12.09 -15.77
C PHE A 31 -15.22 12.33 -16.62
N ILE A 32 -14.52 13.46 -16.43
CA ILE A 32 -13.28 13.78 -17.16
C ILE A 32 -12.23 12.68 -16.96
N ARG A 33 -12.14 12.12 -15.75
CA ARG A 33 -11.23 11.01 -15.45
C ARG A 33 -11.60 9.75 -16.22
N ASN A 34 -12.87 9.35 -16.28
CA ASN A 34 -13.27 8.17 -17.06
C ASN A 34 -12.99 8.34 -18.55
N VAL A 35 -13.17 9.56 -19.09
CA VAL A 35 -12.78 9.88 -20.48
C VAL A 35 -11.27 9.75 -20.68
N ARG A 36 -10.46 10.26 -19.74
CA ARG A 36 -8.99 10.11 -19.78
C ARG A 36 -8.56 8.65 -19.71
N ILE A 37 -9.16 7.85 -18.83
CA ILE A 37 -8.89 6.41 -18.71
C ILE A 37 -9.25 5.70 -20.02
N LEU A 38 -10.43 5.99 -20.59
CA LEU A 38 -10.86 5.40 -21.85
C LEU A 38 -9.93 5.77 -23.02
N GLN A 39 -9.54 7.05 -23.10
CA GLN A 39 -8.59 7.54 -24.10
C GLN A 39 -7.23 6.85 -23.93
N HIS A 40 -6.72 6.77 -22.71
CA HIS A 40 -5.45 6.09 -22.41
C HIS A 40 -5.49 4.61 -22.78
N PHE A 41 -6.65 3.95 -22.65
CA PHE A 41 -6.79 2.58 -23.12
C PHE A 41 -6.58 2.49 -24.63
N GLN A 42 -7.29 3.33 -25.38
CA GLN A 42 -7.29 3.32 -26.84
C GLN A 42 -5.94 3.75 -27.44
N SER A 43 -5.27 4.72 -26.85
CA SER A 43 -4.03 5.28 -27.40
C SER A 43 -2.76 4.59 -26.93
N VAL A 44 -2.78 3.98 -25.73
CA VAL A 44 -1.58 3.43 -25.10
C VAL A 44 -1.81 2.03 -24.56
N THR A 45 -2.77 1.82 -23.66
CA THR A 45 -2.85 0.55 -22.92
C THR A 45 -3.06 -0.64 -23.85
N SER A 46 -3.93 -0.54 -24.85
CA SER A 46 -4.28 -1.66 -25.74
C SER A 46 -3.10 -2.24 -26.52
N VAL A 47 -2.06 -1.44 -26.80
CA VAL A 47 -0.83 -1.88 -27.51
C VAL A 47 0.28 -2.34 -26.56
N THR A 48 0.02 -2.37 -25.25
CA THR A 48 0.96 -2.85 -24.22
C THR A 48 0.55 -4.18 -23.59
N LEU A 49 -0.49 -4.84 -24.14
CA LEU A 49 -1.07 -6.06 -23.58
C LEU A 49 -0.72 -7.29 -24.42
N GLY A 50 0.37 -7.97 -24.05
CA GLY A 50 0.78 -9.24 -24.65
C GLY A 50 1.35 -9.11 -26.07
N GLY A 51 1.40 -10.24 -26.78
CA GLY A 51 1.91 -10.34 -28.16
C GLY A 51 1.00 -9.70 -29.22
N SER A 52 1.51 -9.62 -30.44
CA SER A 52 0.90 -8.89 -31.56
C SER A 52 -0.56 -9.24 -31.84
N ALA A 53 -0.95 -10.52 -31.72
CA ALA A 53 -2.33 -10.97 -31.91
C ALA A 53 -3.28 -10.41 -30.86
N VAL A 54 -2.85 -10.33 -29.60
CA VAL A 54 -3.66 -9.79 -28.50
C VAL A 54 -3.81 -8.28 -28.65
N GLN A 55 -2.72 -7.58 -28.95
CA GLN A 55 -2.74 -6.13 -29.16
C GLN A 55 -3.69 -5.73 -30.30
N ARG A 56 -3.72 -6.48 -31.41
CA ARG A 56 -4.67 -6.23 -32.51
C ARG A 56 -6.13 -6.25 -32.04
N VAL A 57 -6.52 -7.28 -31.29
CA VAL A 57 -7.90 -7.43 -30.78
C VAL A 57 -8.21 -6.39 -29.69
N MET A 58 -7.24 -6.12 -28.80
CA MET A 58 -7.36 -5.12 -27.73
C MET A 58 -7.48 -3.69 -28.27
N HIS A 59 -6.82 -3.36 -29.38
CA HIS A 59 -6.87 -2.02 -29.98
C HIS A 59 -8.09 -1.82 -30.88
N SER A 60 -8.58 -2.88 -31.57
CA SER A 60 -9.68 -2.77 -32.54
C SER A 60 -11.03 -3.25 -32.00
N SER A 61 -11.19 -4.56 -31.80
CA SER A 61 -12.48 -5.19 -31.49
C SER A 61 -12.99 -4.88 -30.08
N VAL A 62 -12.09 -4.83 -29.09
CA VAL A 62 -12.47 -4.64 -27.68
C VAL A 62 -13.09 -3.26 -27.41
N PRO A 63 -12.50 -2.12 -27.83
CA PRO A 63 -13.11 -0.81 -27.61
C PRO A 63 -14.43 -0.64 -28.36
N GLN A 64 -14.57 -1.23 -29.55
CA GLN A 64 -15.82 -1.19 -30.32
C GLN A 64 -16.95 -1.94 -29.60
N SER A 65 -16.65 -3.13 -29.08
CA SER A 65 -17.62 -3.97 -28.38
C SER A 65 -17.96 -3.45 -26.98
N ALA A 66 -17.01 -2.77 -26.32
CA ALA A 66 -17.21 -2.19 -25.00
C ALA A 66 -18.38 -1.19 -24.95
N TRP A 67 -18.61 -0.44 -26.03
CA TRP A 67 -19.74 0.49 -26.14
C TRP A 67 -21.12 -0.16 -26.15
N GLN A 68 -21.19 -1.48 -26.33
CA GLN A 68 -22.44 -2.23 -26.35
C GLN A 68 -22.62 -3.08 -25.09
N GLN A 69 -21.57 -3.25 -24.28
CA GLN A 69 -21.52 -4.22 -23.18
C GLN A 69 -20.89 -3.59 -21.94
N PRO A 70 -21.69 -3.21 -20.93
CA PRO A 70 -21.22 -2.45 -19.77
C PRO A 70 -20.10 -3.15 -19.00
N TYR A 71 -20.20 -4.46 -18.80
CA TYR A 71 -19.16 -5.23 -18.10
C TYR A 71 -17.80 -5.19 -18.81
N LEU A 72 -17.78 -5.25 -20.14
CA LEU A 72 -16.54 -5.14 -20.91
C LEU A 72 -15.94 -3.72 -20.79
N MET A 73 -16.78 -2.68 -20.84
CA MET A 73 -16.34 -1.30 -20.62
C MET A 73 -15.72 -1.11 -19.24
N HIS A 74 -16.35 -1.61 -18.19
CA HIS A 74 -15.79 -1.58 -16.83
C HIS A 74 -14.42 -2.27 -16.77
N MET A 75 -14.27 -3.44 -17.36
CA MET A 75 -13.01 -4.19 -17.30
C MET A 75 -11.88 -3.52 -18.09
N LEU A 76 -12.22 -2.90 -19.23
CA LEU A 76 -11.32 -2.06 -20.00
C LEU A 76 -10.82 -0.86 -19.17
N LEU A 77 -11.75 -0.15 -18.52
CA LEU A 77 -11.42 0.99 -17.66
C LEU A 77 -10.60 0.57 -16.44
N ALA A 78 -10.84 -0.62 -15.87
CA ALA A 78 -10.06 -1.17 -14.78
C ALA A 78 -8.59 -1.40 -15.18
N VAL A 79 -8.35 -2.11 -16.29
CA VAL A 79 -6.98 -2.36 -16.80
C VAL A 79 -6.27 -1.05 -17.14
N SER A 80 -6.97 -0.09 -17.76
CA SER A 80 -6.36 1.20 -18.10
C SER A 80 -6.07 2.05 -16.87
N SER A 81 -6.94 1.99 -15.85
CA SER A 81 -6.69 2.63 -14.55
C SER A 81 -5.49 2.01 -13.85
N ALA A 82 -5.33 0.69 -13.89
CA ALA A 82 -4.15 0.00 -13.35
C ALA A 82 -2.86 0.43 -14.05
N HIS A 83 -2.91 0.60 -15.38
CA HIS A 83 -1.78 1.09 -16.16
C HIS A 83 -1.42 2.54 -15.80
N LEU A 84 -2.40 3.43 -15.71
CA LEU A 84 -2.20 4.82 -15.29
C LEU A 84 -1.71 4.93 -13.85
N LYS A 85 -2.28 4.15 -12.93
CA LYS A 85 -1.85 4.05 -11.53
C LYS A 85 -0.34 3.81 -11.46
N ARG A 86 0.15 2.87 -12.27
CA ARG A 86 1.57 2.49 -12.33
C ARG A 86 2.46 3.56 -12.96
N LEU A 87 2.04 4.19 -14.05
CA LEU A 87 2.78 5.30 -14.65
C LEU A 87 2.88 6.51 -13.70
N MET A 88 1.84 6.74 -12.90
CA MET A 88 1.75 7.89 -11.99
C MET A 88 2.36 7.64 -10.61
N GLN A 89 2.65 6.39 -10.24
CA GLN A 89 3.34 6.05 -8.97
C GLN A 89 4.69 6.76 -8.85
N VAL A 90 5.39 6.99 -9.96
CA VAL A 90 6.72 7.61 -10.00
C VAL A 90 6.66 9.15 -9.93
N SER A 91 5.52 9.76 -10.27
CA SER A 91 5.44 11.20 -10.54
C SER A 91 4.41 11.96 -9.70
N ASN A 92 3.30 11.33 -9.28
CA ASN A 92 2.21 12.02 -8.57
C ASN A 92 1.34 11.07 -7.71
N GLY A 93 1.61 11.06 -6.39
CA GLY A 93 0.91 10.18 -5.44
C GLY A 93 -0.59 10.45 -5.26
N LYS A 94 -1.09 11.67 -5.51
CA LYS A 94 -2.52 11.98 -5.41
C LYS A 94 -3.31 11.44 -6.60
N GLU A 95 -2.79 11.61 -7.82
CA GLU A 95 -3.41 11.04 -9.02
C GLU A 95 -3.32 9.51 -9.04
N SER A 96 -2.20 8.93 -8.58
CA SER A 96 -2.07 7.47 -8.46
C SER A 96 -3.18 6.86 -7.57
N ARG A 97 -3.48 7.46 -6.42
CA ARG A 97 -4.62 7.04 -5.56
C ARG A 97 -5.97 7.18 -6.27
N ALA A 98 -6.16 8.24 -7.04
CA ALA A 98 -7.40 8.47 -7.78
C ALA A 98 -7.64 7.40 -8.86
N TYR A 99 -6.58 6.88 -9.49
CA TYR A 99 -6.64 5.77 -10.43
C TYR A 99 -6.77 4.42 -9.72
N ALA A 100 -6.15 4.23 -8.55
CA ALA A 100 -6.36 3.02 -7.74
C ALA A 100 -7.82 2.84 -7.30
N VAL A 101 -8.49 3.93 -6.90
CA VAL A 101 -9.92 3.89 -6.59
C VAL A 101 -10.76 3.59 -7.83
N ALA A 102 -10.40 4.16 -9.00
CA ALA A 102 -11.10 3.89 -10.25
C ALA A 102 -10.94 2.43 -10.69
N GLU A 103 -9.72 1.88 -10.60
CA GLU A 103 -9.42 0.48 -10.86
C GLU A 103 -10.31 -0.45 -10.02
N ALA A 104 -10.30 -0.30 -8.69
CA ALA A 104 -11.07 -1.17 -7.80
C ALA A 104 -12.58 -1.12 -8.07
N LYS A 105 -13.11 0.09 -8.32
CA LYS A 105 -14.55 0.29 -8.63
C LYS A 105 -14.94 -0.35 -9.94
N HIS A 106 -14.19 -0.06 -11.01
CA HIS A 106 -14.48 -0.61 -12.32
C HIS A 106 -14.28 -2.13 -12.35
N TRP A 107 -13.28 -2.64 -11.64
CA TRP A 107 -13.07 -4.08 -11.45
C TRP A 107 -14.27 -4.77 -10.81
N GLN A 108 -14.73 -4.27 -9.66
CA GLN A 108 -15.86 -4.85 -8.93
C GLN A 108 -17.16 -4.81 -9.75
N SER A 109 -17.43 -3.67 -10.40
CA SER A 109 -18.63 -3.49 -11.24
C SER A 109 -18.58 -4.40 -12.47
N GLY A 110 -17.42 -4.46 -13.14
CA GLY A 110 -17.19 -5.31 -14.30
C GLY A 110 -17.37 -6.79 -13.99
N LEU A 111 -16.78 -7.28 -12.88
CA LEU A 111 -16.95 -8.66 -12.44
C LEU A 111 -18.40 -9.02 -12.09
N SER A 112 -19.11 -8.15 -11.38
CA SER A 112 -20.51 -8.38 -10.99
C SER A 112 -21.43 -8.52 -12.21
N LEU A 113 -21.32 -7.58 -13.14
CA LEU A 113 -22.08 -7.57 -14.38
C LEU A 113 -21.69 -8.75 -15.29
N TYR A 114 -20.39 -9.07 -15.35
CA TYR A 114 -19.90 -10.21 -16.13
C TYR A 114 -20.43 -11.55 -15.60
N ARG A 115 -20.45 -11.73 -14.27
CA ARG A 115 -20.99 -12.94 -13.63
C ARG A 115 -22.49 -13.09 -13.94
N SER A 116 -23.23 -12.00 -13.89
CA SER A 116 -24.66 -11.96 -14.23
C SER A 116 -24.88 -12.32 -15.71
N ALA A 117 -24.05 -11.78 -16.61
CA ALA A 117 -24.08 -12.11 -18.03
C ALA A 117 -23.81 -13.59 -18.31
N ILE A 118 -22.81 -14.20 -17.65
CA ILE A 118 -22.53 -15.64 -17.79
C ILE A 118 -23.70 -16.50 -17.29
N ALA A 119 -24.28 -16.14 -16.15
CA ALA A 119 -25.43 -16.88 -15.60
C ALA A 119 -26.62 -16.84 -16.58
N ALA A 120 -26.93 -15.66 -17.13
CA ALA A 120 -28.00 -15.48 -18.12
C ALA A 120 -27.72 -16.15 -19.48
N SER A 121 -26.44 -16.35 -19.83
CA SER A 121 -26.00 -16.99 -21.09
C SER A 121 -26.38 -18.47 -21.22
N THR A 122 -26.87 -19.09 -20.14
CA THR A 122 -27.41 -20.46 -20.15
C THR A 122 -28.86 -20.53 -20.67
N GLY A 123 -29.48 -19.38 -20.98
CA GLY A 123 -30.83 -19.26 -21.54
C GLY A 123 -30.91 -19.22 -23.08
N ARG A 124 -32.05 -18.74 -23.62
CA ARG A 124 -32.37 -18.73 -25.07
C ARG A 124 -31.58 -17.72 -25.92
N ILE A 125 -30.91 -16.73 -25.32
CA ILE A 125 -30.18 -15.67 -26.05
C ILE A 125 -28.70 -16.06 -26.13
N LYS A 126 -28.17 -16.18 -27.36
CA LYS A 126 -26.75 -16.45 -27.58
C LYS A 126 -25.92 -15.23 -27.16
N PRO A 127 -24.99 -15.36 -26.19
CA PRO A 127 -24.14 -14.25 -25.81
C PRO A 127 -23.12 -13.91 -26.90
N ASN A 128 -22.65 -12.65 -26.92
CA ASN A 128 -21.56 -12.26 -27.80
C ASN A 128 -20.23 -12.86 -27.28
N VAL A 129 -19.75 -13.88 -27.99
CA VAL A 129 -18.58 -14.67 -27.63
C VAL A 129 -17.31 -13.82 -27.53
N ASP A 130 -17.13 -12.86 -28.46
CA ASP A 130 -15.96 -11.96 -28.46
C ASP A 130 -15.88 -11.12 -27.18
N VAL A 131 -17.04 -10.71 -26.67
CA VAL A 131 -17.14 -9.89 -25.47
C VAL A 131 -16.83 -10.73 -24.23
N LEU A 132 -17.34 -11.95 -24.15
CA LEU A 132 -17.06 -12.86 -23.02
C LEU A 132 -15.57 -13.26 -22.98
N VAL A 133 -14.99 -13.62 -24.13
CA VAL A 133 -13.57 -13.95 -24.22
C VAL A 133 -12.71 -12.74 -23.90
N GLY A 134 -13.01 -11.57 -24.47
CA GLY A 134 -12.28 -10.33 -24.18
C GLY A 134 -12.36 -9.91 -22.72
N THR A 135 -13.54 -10.07 -22.10
CA THR A 135 -13.71 -9.81 -20.67
C THR A 135 -12.89 -10.78 -19.82
N THR A 136 -12.85 -12.06 -20.18
CA THR A 136 -12.02 -13.05 -19.48
C THR A 136 -10.53 -12.71 -19.58
N PHE A 137 -10.05 -12.30 -20.77
CA PHE A 137 -8.67 -11.87 -20.95
C PHE A 137 -8.32 -10.65 -20.10
N LEU A 138 -9.15 -9.60 -20.10
CA LEU A 138 -8.97 -8.44 -19.24
C LEU A 138 -9.04 -8.83 -17.75
N SER A 139 -9.86 -9.83 -17.39
CA SER A 139 -9.92 -10.38 -16.02
C SER A 139 -8.62 -11.01 -15.58
N VAL A 140 -7.96 -11.76 -16.47
CA VAL A 140 -6.65 -12.35 -16.20
C VAL A 140 -5.61 -11.27 -15.97
N ILE A 141 -5.58 -10.24 -16.82
CA ILE A 141 -4.66 -9.11 -16.70
C ILE A 141 -4.89 -8.38 -15.37
N CYS A 142 -6.14 -8.01 -15.06
CA CYS A 142 -6.49 -7.41 -13.78
C CYS A 142 -6.07 -8.30 -12.59
N ALA A 143 -6.28 -9.63 -12.67
CA ALA A 143 -5.89 -10.53 -11.60
C ALA A 143 -4.38 -10.51 -11.31
N PHE A 144 -3.54 -10.20 -12.31
CA PHE A 144 -2.11 -9.97 -12.12
C PHE A 144 -1.76 -8.55 -11.64
N THR A 145 -2.60 -7.53 -11.92
CA THR A 145 -2.36 -6.14 -11.46
C THR A 145 -2.84 -5.85 -10.04
N LEU A 146 -3.62 -6.74 -9.44
CA LEU A 146 -4.30 -6.50 -8.17
C LEU A 146 -3.36 -6.36 -6.96
N GLU A 147 -2.07 -6.76 -7.03
CA GLU A 147 -1.16 -6.59 -5.89
C GLU A 147 0.28 -6.19 -6.23
N ASP A 148 0.75 -5.23 -5.43
CA ASP A 148 2.03 -4.54 -5.48
C ASP A 148 2.93 -4.87 -4.27
N GLU A 149 2.84 -6.03 -3.57
CA GLU A 149 3.92 -6.59 -2.70
C GLU A 149 3.45 -7.81 -1.88
N VAL A 150 3.69 -9.03 -2.38
CA VAL A 150 3.60 -10.25 -1.55
C VAL A 150 4.95 -10.46 -0.84
N PRO A 151 5.02 -10.49 0.50
CA PRO A 151 6.27 -10.74 1.22
C PRO A 151 6.93 -12.06 0.81
N LEU A 152 8.27 -12.12 0.82
CA LEU A 152 9.02 -13.33 0.45
C LEU A 152 8.68 -14.54 1.33
N ASP A 153 8.23 -14.30 2.57
CA ASP A 153 7.82 -15.30 3.55
C ASP A 153 6.29 -15.48 3.62
N ALA A 154 5.53 -14.96 2.66
CA ALA A 154 4.06 -15.01 2.70
C ALA A 154 3.51 -16.46 2.61
N PHE A 155 4.16 -17.35 1.85
CA PHE A 155 3.84 -18.79 1.88
C PHE A 155 4.22 -19.48 3.20
N VAL A 156 4.90 -18.82 4.13
CA VAL A 156 5.19 -19.33 5.47
C VAL A 156 4.25 -18.72 6.51
N ASN A 157 4.04 -17.41 6.47
CA ASN A 157 3.31 -16.66 7.50
C ASN A 157 1.83 -16.45 7.20
N SER A 158 1.42 -16.46 5.92
CA SER A 158 0.09 -16.10 5.45
C SER A 158 -0.40 -17.03 4.33
N TYR A 159 -0.08 -18.34 4.43
CA TYR A 159 -0.27 -19.32 3.35
C TYR A 159 -1.65 -19.26 2.69
N ASP A 160 -2.75 -19.22 3.45
CA ASP A 160 -4.09 -19.30 2.90
C ASP A 160 -4.49 -18.03 2.10
N GLU A 161 -4.02 -16.87 2.55
CA GLU A 161 -4.22 -15.59 1.86
C GLU A 161 -3.35 -15.54 0.59
N THR A 162 -2.06 -15.85 0.74
CA THR A 162 -1.09 -15.92 -0.36
C THR A 162 -1.49 -16.94 -1.43
N LEU A 163 -2.05 -18.07 -1.01
CA LEU A 163 -2.57 -19.09 -1.93
C LEU A 163 -3.73 -18.55 -2.75
N THR A 164 -4.64 -17.80 -2.12
CA THR A 164 -5.78 -17.20 -2.82
C THR A 164 -5.29 -16.25 -3.91
N TYR A 165 -4.31 -15.39 -3.60
CA TYR A 165 -3.72 -14.47 -4.58
C TYR A 165 -2.99 -15.19 -5.71
N ALA A 166 -2.13 -16.16 -5.40
CA ALA A 166 -1.38 -16.92 -6.41
C ALA A 166 -2.29 -17.69 -7.38
N LEU A 167 -3.47 -18.10 -6.91
CA LEU A 167 -4.45 -18.82 -7.72
C LEU A 167 -5.40 -17.91 -8.52
N ASN A 168 -5.53 -16.63 -8.19
CA ASN A 168 -6.48 -15.71 -8.84
C ASN A 168 -6.29 -15.64 -10.37
N PRO A 169 -5.06 -15.45 -10.92
CA PRO A 169 -4.88 -15.40 -12.37
C PRO A 169 -5.19 -16.74 -13.06
N MET A 170 -4.90 -17.86 -12.39
CA MET A 170 -5.22 -19.19 -12.89
C MET A 170 -6.73 -19.44 -12.90
N ALA A 171 -7.42 -19.00 -11.83
CA ALA A 171 -8.87 -19.07 -11.72
C ALA A 171 -9.55 -18.24 -12.81
N ALA A 172 -9.10 -16.99 -13.03
CA ALA A 172 -9.58 -16.14 -14.10
C ALA A 172 -9.32 -16.77 -15.48
N GLY A 173 -8.13 -17.33 -15.71
CA GLY A 173 -7.78 -17.99 -16.96
C GLY A 173 -8.57 -19.28 -17.23
N SER A 174 -8.99 -19.99 -16.19
CA SER A 174 -9.85 -21.18 -16.31
C SER A 174 -11.24 -20.85 -16.89
N GLY A 175 -11.64 -19.57 -16.82
CA GLY A 175 -12.88 -19.07 -17.43
C GLY A 175 -12.98 -19.36 -18.93
N ILE A 176 -11.87 -19.32 -19.68
CA ILE A 176 -11.88 -19.61 -21.12
C ILE A 176 -12.29 -21.07 -21.39
N GLN A 177 -11.85 -22.01 -20.56
CA GLN A 177 -12.25 -23.41 -20.68
C GLN A 177 -13.71 -23.62 -20.30
N ALA A 178 -14.17 -22.96 -19.23
CA ALA A 178 -15.57 -23.00 -18.84
C ALA A 178 -16.48 -22.46 -19.96
N LEU A 179 -16.08 -21.39 -20.63
CA LEU A 179 -16.80 -20.83 -21.78
C LEU A 179 -16.84 -21.79 -22.97
N GLY A 180 -15.75 -22.50 -23.26
CA GLY A 180 -15.68 -23.48 -24.34
C GLY A 180 -16.63 -24.67 -24.18
N GLY A 181 -17.04 -24.99 -22.93
CA GLY A 181 -18.07 -26.00 -22.66
C GLY A 181 -19.51 -25.51 -22.86
N VAL A 182 -19.72 -24.20 -22.98
CA VAL A 182 -21.04 -23.55 -23.01
C VAL A 182 -21.31 -22.86 -24.35
N ILE A 183 -20.25 -22.51 -25.10
CA ILE A 183 -20.33 -21.65 -26.29
C ILE A 183 -19.56 -22.28 -27.45
N ASN A 184 -20.12 -22.19 -28.66
CA ASN A 184 -19.45 -22.64 -29.88
C ASN A 184 -18.41 -21.59 -30.33
N LEU A 185 -17.14 -21.88 -30.09
CA LEU A 185 -15.99 -21.12 -30.58
C LEU A 185 -15.77 -21.46 -32.07
N ASN A 186 -16.27 -20.62 -32.96
CA ASN A 186 -16.08 -20.77 -34.40
C ASN A 186 -15.00 -19.80 -34.92
N ASP A 187 -14.59 -19.96 -36.18
CA ASP A 187 -13.53 -19.14 -36.80
C ASP A 187 -13.86 -17.66 -36.98
N SER A 188 -15.10 -17.23 -36.70
CA SER A 188 -15.55 -15.86 -36.94
C SER A 188 -15.29 -14.90 -35.78
N ILE A 189 -14.90 -15.39 -34.60
CA ILE A 189 -14.63 -14.52 -33.45
C ILE A 189 -13.23 -13.90 -33.55
N ALA A 190 -13.12 -12.60 -33.22
CA ALA A 190 -11.86 -11.85 -33.28
C ALA A 190 -10.74 -12.48 -32.43
N TRP A 191 -11.10 -13.16 -31.34
CA TRP A 191 -10.14 -13.83 -30.45
C TRP A 191 -9.59 -15.17 -30.96
N MET A 192 -10.08 -15.72 -32.09
CA MET A 192 -9.67 -17.06 -32.53
C MET A 192 -8.18 -17.20 -32.78
N GLN A 193 -7.54 -16.17 -33.32
CA GLN A 193 -6.10 -16.21 -33.55
C GLN A 193 -5.35 -16.35 -32.21
N VAL A 194 -5.71 -15.54 -31.22
CA VAL A 194 -5.14 -15.59 -29.87
C VAL A 194 -5.36 -16.96 -29.22
N LEU A 195 -6.55 -17.53 -29.36
CA LEU A 195 -6.87 -18.86 -28.83
C LEU A 195 -6.06 -19.96 -29.53
N ARG A 196 -5.85 -19.88 -30.85
CA ARG A 196 -4.99 -20.81 -31.58
C ARG A 196 -3.52 -20.69 -31.17
N ASP A 197 -3.03 -19.49 -30.94
CA ASP A 197 -1.64 -19.24 -30.56
C ASP A 197 -1.30 -19.82 -29.17
N SER A 198 -2.31 -20.18 -28.36
CA SER A 198 -2.16 -20.86 -27.08
C SER A 198 -1.70 -22.33 -27.17
N ASP A 199 -1.55 -22.85 -28.40
CA ASP A 199 -0.98 -24.17 -28.68
C ASP A 199 -0.15 -24.11 -29.98
N ASP A 200 0.47 -25.24 -30.32
CA ASP A 200 1.13 -25.44 -31.61
C ASP A 200 0.32 -26.38 -32.51
N ARG A 201 0.82 -26.60 -33.74
CA ARG A 201 0.16 -27.47 -34.72
C ARG A 201 0.10 -28.94 -34.30
N PHE A 202 0.89 -29.34 -33.30
CA PHE A 202 0.98 -30.69 -32.78
C PHE A 202 0.18 -30.88 -31.48
N SER A 203 -0.51 -29.83 -31.02
CA SER A 203 -1.23 -29.82 -29.73
C SER A 203 -0.33 -30.13 -28.54
N THR A 204 0.95 -29.75 -28.61
CA THR A 204 1.95 -30.05 -27.58
C THR A 204 1.55 -29.46 -26.22
N TYR A 205 0.96 -28.27 -26.21
CA TYR A 205 0.61 -27.51 -25.00
C TYR A 205 -0.80 -27.82 -24.47
N THR A 206 -1.51 -28.75 -25.09
CA THR A 206 -2.75 -29.36 -24.57
C THR A 206 -2.65 -30.89 -24.43
N SER A 207 -1.54 -31.48 -24.85
CA SER A 207 -1.30 -32.92 -24.86
C SER A 207 -1.61 -33.59 -23.51
N GLN A 208 -2.32 -34.72 -23.58
CA GLN A 208 -2.61 -35.59 -22.44
C GLN A 208 -2.18 -37.03 -22.70
N VAL A 209 -1.19 -37.24 -23.58
CA VAL A 209 -0.69 -38.58 -23.92
C VAL A 209 -0.16 -39.28 -22.64
N PRO A 210 -0.54 -40.54 -22.39
CA PRO A 210 -0.06 -41.32 -21.24
C PRO A 210 1.46 -41.47 -21.16
N GLY A 211 1.93 -41.89 -19.99
CA GLY A 211 3.32 -42.25 -19.73
C GLY A 211 4.20 -41.03 -19.43
N VAL A 212 5.52 -41.21 -19.54
CA VAL A 212 6.51 -40.20 -19.14
C VAL A 212 7.39 -39.71 -20.29
N LEU A 213 7.11 -40.17 -21.52
CA LEU A 213 7.90 -39.86 -22.70
C LEU A 213 8.15 -38.35 -22.86
N GLY A 214 9.41 -37.94 -22.86
CA GLY A 214 9.82 -36.55 -23.04
C GLY A 214 9.71 -35.65 -21.80
N MET A 215 9.21 -36.14 -20.66
CA MET A 215 9.20 -35.40 -19.38
C MET A 215 10.61 -35.36 -18.75
N PRO A 216 10.96 -34.31 -17.99
CA PRO A 216 12.23 -34.28 -17.26
C PRO A 216 12.31 -35.40 -16.21
N PRO A 217 13.38 -36.23 -16.20
CA PRO A 217 13.50 -37.36 -15.26
C PRO A 217 13.34 -36.96 -13.80
N ALA A 218 13.92 -35.82 -13.40
CA ALA A 218 13.79 -35.32 -12.03
C ALA A 218 12.33 -35.02 -11.62
N LEU A 219 11.49 -34.54 -12.54
CA LEU A 219 10.07 -34.31 -12.25
C LEU A 219 9.25 -35.60 -12.27
N VAL A 220 9.65 -36.57 -13.09
CA VAL A 220 9.07 -37.92 -13.12
C VAL A 220 9.28 -38.60 -11.77
N ASP A 221 10.51 -38.59 -11.26
CA ASP A 221 10.87 -39.18 -9.98
C ASP A 221 10.17 -38.45 -8.81
N LEU A 222 10.22 -37.12 -8.80
CA LEU A 222 9.59 -36.30 -7.75
C LEU A 222 8.07 -36.54 -7.64
N CYS A 223 7.40 -36.73 -8.76
CA CYS A 223 5.95 -36.88 -8.83
C CYS A 223 5.49 -38.35 -8.83
N GLY A 224 6.42 -39.31 -8.79
CA GLY A 224 6.11 -40.74 -8.82
C GLY A 224 5.41 -41.17 -10.12
N LEU A 225 5.83 -40.62 -11.26
CA LEU A 225 5.26 -40.95 -12.57
C LEU A 225 5.94 -42.18 -13.18
N ASN A 226 5.21 -42.93 -14.00
CA ASN A 226 5.69 -44.11 -14.71
C ASN A 226 4.99 -44.24 -16.08
N GLU A 227 5.38 -45.24 -16.89
CA GLU A 227 4.84 -45.42 -18.25
C GLU A 227 3.33 -45.71 -18.30
N SER A 228 2.72 -46.15 -17.19
CA SER A 228 1.27 -46.34 -17.07
C SER A 228 0.52 -45.12 -16.50
N SER A 229 1.24 -44.05 -16.16
CA SER A 229 0.64 -42.86 -15.57
C SER A 229 -0.22 -42.13 -16.60
N THR A 230 -1.41 -41.72 -16.17
CA THR A 230 -2.38 -40.96 -16.95
C THR A 230 -2.89 -39.80 -16.10
N ARG A 231 -3.69 -38.92 -16.73
CA ARG A 231 -4.41 -37.84 -16.04
C ARG A 231 -5.27 -38.31 -14.87
N ASP A 232 -5.77 -39.54 -14.94
CA ASP A 232 -6.72 -40.08 -13.96
C ASP A 232 -6.04 -40.97 -12.92
N SER A 233 -4.89 -41.59 -13.27
CA SER A 233 -4.14 -42.44 -12.33
C SER A 233 -3.13 -41.69 -11.46
N ASN A 234 -2.70 -40.48 -11.83
CA ASN A 234 -1.78 -39.66 -11.03
C ASN A 234 -2.13 -38.17 -11.08
N GLU A 235 -2.26 -37.53 -9.90
CA GLU A 235 -2.67 -36.13 -9.74
C GLU A 235 -1.71 -35.10 -10.38
N TYR A 236 -0.45 -35.47 -10.60
CA TYR A 236 0.61 -34.62 -11.16
C TYR A 236 0.80 -34.79 -12.67
N HIS A 237 0.34 -35.91 -13.26
CA HIS A 237 0.65 -36.26 -14.64
C HIS A 237 0.31 -35.13 -15.62
N SER A 238 -0.92 -34.60 -15.56
CA SER A 238 -1.34 -33.50 -16.44
C SER A 238 -0.58 -32.21 -16.20
N ILE A 239 -0.16 -31.94 -14.95
CA ILE A 239 0.61 -30.72 -14.63
C ILE A 239 2.01 -30.82 -15.25
N VAL A 240 2.72 -31.92 -15.00
CA VAL A 240 4.08 -32.13 -15.51
C VAL A 240 4.09 -32.24 -17.04
N ARG A 241 3.10 -32.93 -17.62
CA ARG A 241 2.95 -33.05 -19.08
C ARG A 241 2.83 -31.70 -19.77
N LEU A 242 2.00 -30.80 -19.22
CA LEU A 242 1.76 -29.46 -19.78
C LEU A 242 2.91 -28.48 -19.46
N LEU A 243 3.61 -28.65 -18.34
CA LEU A 243 4.75 -27.83 -17.95
C LEU A 243 6.00 -28.16 -18.77
N THR A 244 6.20 -29.43 -19.11
CA THR A 244 7.37 -29.94 -19.85
C THR A 244 7.73 -29.13 -21.11
N PRO A 245 6.81 -28.88 -22.06
CA PRO A 245 7.14 -28.10 -23.24
C PRO A 245 7.43 -26.62 -22.91
N LEU A 246 6.81 -26.05 -21.87
CA LEU A 246 7.05 -24.67 -21.45
C LEU A 246 8.45 -24.48 -20.86
N LEU A 247 9.00 -25.51 -20.19
CA LEU A 247 10.37 -25.48 -19.68
C LEU A 247 11.43 -25.43 -20.80
N ARG A 248 11.06 -25.85 -22.02
CA ARG A 248 11.92 -25.84 -23.22
C ARG A 248 11.61 -24.69 -24.18
N LEU A 249 10.54 -23.94 -23.90
CA LEU A 249 10.10 -22.84 -24.72
C LEU A 249 11.08 -21.67 -24.56
N GLU A 250 11.54 -21.14 -25.70
CA GLU A 250 12.18 -19.84 -25.70
C GLU A 250 11.13 -18.78 -25.36
N VAL A 251 11.32 -18.11 -24.22
CA VAL A 251 10.32 -17.19 -23.69
C VAL A 251 10.45 -15.85 -24.39
N ASP A 252 9.49 -15.55 -25.24
CA ASP A 252 9.27 -14.23 -25.81
C ASP A 252 7.81 -13.77 -25.63
N ILE A 253 7.52 -12.53 -26.00
CA ILE A 253 6.18 -11.94 -25.89
C ILE A 253 5.16 -12.56 -26.86
N GLU A 254 5.58 -13.11 -28.00
CA GLU A 254 4.68 -13.74 -28.97
C GLU A 254 4.22 -15.13 -28.50
N HIS A 255 5.01 -15.80 -27.66
CA HIS A 255 4.68 -17.08 -27.04
C HIS A 255 3.95 -16.96 -25.68
N PHE A 256 3.69 -15.75 -25.19
CA PHE A 256 3.09 -15.53 -23.87
C PHE A 256 1.74 -16.21 -23.68
N THR A 257 0.94 -16.34 -24.74
CA THR A 257 -0.39 -16.98 -24.71
C THR A 257 -0.30 -18.44 -24.28
N LYS A 258 0.77 -19.15 -24.64
CA LYS A 258 1.05 -20.54 -24.21
C LYS A 258 1.31 -20.61 -22.70
N LEU A 259 2.05 -19.64 -22.16
CA LEU A 259 2.35 -19.53 -20.74
C LEU A 259 1.11 -19.21 -19.91
N ILE A 260 0.28 -18.25 -20.34
CA ILE A 260 -0.95 -17.90 -19.63
C ILE A 260 -1.97 -19.05 -19.70
N ALA A 261 -2.08 -19.74 -20.84
CA ALA A 261 -3.01 -20.85 -21.01
C ALA A 261 -2.73 -22.02 -20.07
N PHE A 262 -1.46 -22.28 -19.71
CA PHE A 262 -1.10 -23.28 -18.70
C PHE A 262 -1.83 -23.06 -17.37
N GLY A 263 -1.84 -21.82 -16.87
CA GLY A 263 -2.49 -21.47 -15.61
C GLY A 263 -3.97 -21.84 -15.60
N GLY A 264 -4.69 -21.43 -16.66
CA GLY A 264 -6.10 -21.78 -16.83
C GLY A 264 -6.35 -23.28 -16.96
N ARG A 265 -5.49 -24.02 -17.70
CA ARG A 265 -5.62 -25.49 -17.94
C ARG A 265 -5.34 -26.33 -16.71
N THR A 266 -4.55 -25.82 -15.78
CA THR A 266 -4.10 -26.59 -14.61
C THR A 266 -4.73 -26.15 -13.30
N PHE A 267 -5.47 -25.04 -13.26
CA PHE A 267 -6.13 -24.50 -12.06
C PHE A 267 -6.89 -25.56 -11.24
N VAL A 268 -7.77 -26.33 -11.89
CA VAL A 268 -8.60 -27.35 -11.21
C VAL A 268 -7.76 -28.47 -10.57
N ARG A 269 -6.54 -28.71 -11.06
CA ARG A 269 -5.60 -29.71 -10.54
C ARG A 269 -4.69 -29.13 -9.45
N PHE A 270 -4.19 -27.91 -9.64
CA PHE A 270 -3.36 -27.24 -8.63
C PHE A 270 -4.12 -26.87 -7.36
N ARG A 271 -5.36 -26.36 -7.49
CA ARG A 271 -6.15 -25.88 -6.36
C ARG A 271 -6.25 -26.89 -5.20
N PRO A 272 -6.73 -28.14 -5.40
CA PRO A 272 -6.84 -29.09 -4.29
C PRO A 272 -5.49 -29.52 -3.71
N LEU A 273 -4.44 -29.62 -4.53
CA LEU A 273 -3.09 -30.00 -4.07
C LEU A 273 -2.48 -28.91 -3.17
N LEU A 274 -2.61 -27.65 -3.58
CA LEU A 274 -2.10 -26.51 -2.80
C LEU A 274 -2.96 -26.24 -1.56
N GLN A 275 -4.28 -26.47 -1.61
CA GLN A 275 -5.11 -26.41 -0.41
C GLN A 275 -4.69 -27.45 0.66
N ARG A 276 -4.12 -28.59 0.24
CA ARG A 276 -3.52 -29.59 1.14
C ARG A 276 -2.06 -29.31 1.48
N ARG A 277 -1.54 -28.14 1.09
CA ARG A 277 -0.15 -27.69 1.30
C ARG A 277 0.89 -28.65 0.71
N ASP A 278 0.59 -29.24 -0.45
CA ASP A 278 1.53 -30.15 -1.10
C ASP A 278 2.78 -29.40 -1.62
N PRO A 279 3.99 -29.73 -1.13
CA PRO A 279 5.20 -29.02 -1.49
C PRO A 279 5.61 -29.25 -2.96
N LYS A 280 5.26 -30.40 -3.56
CA LYS A 280 5.55 -30.69 -4.97
C LYS A 280 4.71 -29.81 -5.87
N ALA A 281 3.43 -29.64 -5.55
CA ALA A 281 2.55 -28.73 -6.27
C ALA A 281 3.04 -27.28 -6.17
N LEU A 282 3.51 -26.84 -5.00
CA LEU A 282 4.08 -25.50 -4.85
C LEU A 282 5.35 -25.30 -5.70
N LEU A 283 6.23 -26.31 -5.75
CA LEU A 283 7.42 -26.28 -6.59
C LEU A 283 7.05 -26.19 -8.09
N LEU A 284 6.14 -27.04 -8.57
CA LEU A 284 5.68 -27.01 -9.97
C LEU A 284 5.04 -25.65 -10.33
N LEU A 285 4.29 -25.05 -9.40
CA LEU A 285 3.74 -23.71 -9.57
C LEU A 285 4.84 -22.64 -9.64
N SER A 286 5.91 -22.75 -8.84
CA SER A 286 7.02 -21.81 -8.88
C SER A 286 7.78 -21.83 -10.21
N TYR A 287 7.89 -22.99 -10.87
CA TYR A 287 8.48 -23.08 -12.22
C TYR A 287 7.67 -22.25 -13.23
N TRP A 288 6.34 -22.31 -13.15
CA TRP A 288 5.48 -21.52 -14.02
C TRP A 288 5.61 -20.01 -13.76
N PHE A 289 5.61 -19.58 -12.50
CA PHE A 289 5.85 -18.17 -12.17
C PHE A 289 7.24 -17.70 -12.62
N ALA A 290 8.28 -18.53 -12.49
CA ALA A 290 9.62 -18.21 -12.98
C ALA A 290 9.65 -18.02 -14.50
N LEU A 291 8.87 -18.79 -15.26
CA LEU A 291 8.74 -18.58 -16.71
C LEU A 291 8.00 -17.27 -17.03
N LEU A 292 6.93 -16.93 -16.29
CA LEU A 292 6.20 -15.67 -16.49
C LEU A 292 7.08 -14.43 -16.23
N ARG A 293 7.98 -14.49 -15.23
CA ARG A 293 8.92 -13.39 -14.92
C ARG A 293 9.91 -13.06 -16.04
N ARG A 294 10.09 -13.97 -17.00
CA ARG A 294 10.98 -13.74 -18.15
C ARG A 294 10.32 -12.90 -19.24
N ILE A 295 9.02 -12.61 -19.12
CA ILE A 295 8.27 -11.81 -20.09
C ILE A 295 8.25 -10.36 -19.62
N ASP A 296 8.76 -9.45 -20.45
CA ASP A 296 8.70 -8.02 -20.16
C ASP A 296 7.30 -7.45 -20.42
N GLN A 297 6.42 -7.58 -19.43
CA GLN A 297 5.08 -7.02 -19.43
C GLN A 297 4.84 -6.29 -18.12
N TRP A 298 4.37 -5.04 -18.21
CA TRP A 298 4.13 -4.23 -17.01
C TRP A 298 3.15 -4.91 -16.05
N TRP A 299 2.14 -5.61 -16.54
CA TRP A 299 1.16 -6.30 -15.70
C TRP A 299 1.64 -7.68 -15.20
N LEU A 300 2.81 -8.17 -15.60
CA LEU A 300 3.46 -9.37 -15.04
C LEU A 300 4.66 -9.03 -14.14
N ASN A 301 5.30 -7.89 -14.38
CA ASN A 301 6.46 -7.44 -13.64
C ASN A 301 6.02 -6.71 -12.37
N HIS A 302 6.46 -7.19 -11.21
CA HIS A 302 6.32 -6.45 -9.97
C HIS A 302 7.39 -5.34 -9.91
N CYS A 303 7.00 -4.12 -9.58
CA CYS A 303 7.82 -2.91 -9.78
C CYS A 303 9.02 -2.77 -8.83
N ASN A 304 9.45 -3.78 -8.06
CA ASN A 304 10.38 -3.49 -6.98
C ASN A 304 11.56 -4.41 -6.69
N LYS A 305 11.87 -5.48 -7.46
CA LYS A 305 12.97 -6.37 -7.01
C LYS A 305 14.00 -6.92 -8.00
N GLU A 306 13.98 -6.65 -9.31
CA GLU A 306 14.96 -7.34 -10.17
C GLU A 306 15.64 -6.58 -11.33
N TYR A 307 15.30 -5.31 -11.61
CA TYR A 307 15.96 -4.60 -12.73
C TYR A 307 16.65 -3.28 -12.42
N ASN A 308 16.65 -2.79 -11.18
CA ASN A 308 17.41 -1.59 -10.81
C ASN A 308 17.29 -0.46 -11.86
N TRP A 309 16.09 -0.27 -12.44
CA TRP A 309 15.83 0.75 -13.46
C TRP A 309 15.70 2.12 -12.81
N GLY A 310 16.81 2.58 -12.23
CA GLY A 310 17.10 3.99 -12.12
C GLY A 310 17.73 4.43 -13.43
N SER A 311 16.96 5.10 -14.28
CA SER A 311 17.56 5.82 -15.40
C SER A 311 18.45 6.92 -14.83
N THR A 312 19.76 6.78 -14.98
CA THR A 312 20.72 7.88 -14.76
C THR A 312 21.11 8.44 -16.12
N LYS A 313 21.37 9.76 -16.21
CA LYS A 313 21.81 10.48 -17.42
C LYS A 313 22.96 9.80 -18.18
N LYS A 314 23.72 8.90 -17.52
CA LYS A 314 24.86 8.18 -18.06
C LYS A 314 24.53 6.95 -18.93
N ASN A 315 23.32 6.40 -18.92
CA ASN A 315 23.00 5.20 -19.72
C ASN A 315 21.76 5.42 -20.62
N ARG A 316 22.00 5.87 -21.85
CA ARG A 316 21.01 6.34 -22.84
C ARG A 316 20.65 5.31 -23.93
N GLU A 317 21.04 4.05 -23.81
CA GLU A 317 20.91 3.06 -24.91
C GLU A 317 19.46 2.70 -25.30
N SER A 318 18.46 3.06 -24.50
CA SER A 318 17.05 2.68 -24.74
C SER A 318 16.12 3.82 -25.16
N TRP A 319 16.65 4.98 -25.58
CA TRP A 319 15.83 6.13 -25.96
C TRP A 319 16.18 6.63 -27.37
N SER A 320 15.16 6.94 -28.18
CA SER A 320 15.32 7.66 -29.44
C SER A 320 15.07 9.15 -29.24
N GLN A 321 15.93 10.00 -29.80
CA GLN A 321 15.81 11.44 -29.68
C GLN A 321 14.72 11.96 -30.63
N VAL A 322 13.78 12.76 -30.13
CA VAL A 322 12.64 13.28 -30.90
C VAL A 322 12.50 14.79 -30.72
N LYS A 323 12.09 15.51 -31.77
CA LYS A 323 11.73 16.94 -31.67
C LYS A 323 10.30 17.09 -31.16
N VAL A 324 10.10 17.98 -30.20
CA VAL A 324 8.80 18.20 -29.56
C VAL A 324 8.42 19.68 -29.61
N GLN A 325 7.12 19.98 -29.61
CA GLN A 325 6.56 21.32 -29.55
C GLN A 325 5.61 21.42 -28.37
N THR A 326 5.38 22.64 -27.89
CA THR A 326 4.41 22.93 -26.83
C THR A 326 3.50 24.09 -27.24
N PHE A 327 2.27 24.09 -26.72
CA PHE A 327 1.30 25.17 -26.96
C PHE A 327 1.45 26.34 -25.98
N PHE A 328 2.35 26.24 -24.98
CA PHE A 328 2.45 27.19 -23.88
C PHE A 328 3.79 27.92 -23.93
N ALA A 329 3.76 29.26 -23.94
CA ALA A 329 4.95 30.10 -24.17
C ALA A 329 5.74 30.46 -22.90
N THR A 330 5.23 30.15 -21.70
CA THR A 330 5.89 30.44 -20.42
C THR A 330 5.99 29.18 -19.54
N GLY A 331 7.06 29.11 -18.74
CA GLY A 331 7.45 27.91 -17.98
C GLY A 331 6.53 27.58 -16.80
N GLY A 332 6.46 26.30 -16.45
CA GLY A 332 5.74 25.77 -15.27
C GLY A 332 4.68 24.71 -15.57
N LEU A 333 4.09 24.70 -16.78
CA LEU A 333 3.07 23.70 -17.18
C LEU A 333 3.14 23.37 -18.69
N GLN A 334 4.33 23.16 -19.24
CA GLN A 334 4.45 22.80 -20.66
C GLN A 334 4.21 21.30 -20.87
N ARG A 335 3.20 20.96 -21.66
CA ARG A 335 3.04 19.64 -22.27
C ARG A 335 3.72 19.63 -23.63
N TYR A 336 4.53 18.61 -23.85
CA TYR A 336 5.26 18.39 -25.09
C TYR A 336 4.60 17.27 -25.89
N PHE A 337 4.56 17.44 -27.21
CA PHE A 337 4.18 16.38 -28.14
C PHE A 337 5.17 16.34 -29.29
N THR A 338 5.43 15.14 -29.80
CA THR A 338 6.39 14.91 -30.88
C THR A 338 5.91 15.52 -32.19
N VAL A 339 6.76 16.31 -32.84
CA VAL A 339 6.49 16.93 -34.15
C VAL A 339 7.56 16.56 -35.17
N HIS A 340 7.10 16.30 -36.40
CA HIS A 340 7.97 16.15 -37.55
C HIS A 340 8.22 17.53 -38.16
N VAL A 341 9.40 18.10 -37.90
CA VAL A 341 9.80 19.38 -38.48
C VAL A 341 10.47 19.10 -39.83
N THR A 342 9.79 19.40 -40.93
CA THR A 342 10.48 19.61 -42.22
C THR A 342 11.25 20.92 -42.14
N PRO A 343 12.51 20.97 -42.63
CA PRO A 343 13.33 22.16 -42.51
C PRO A 343 12.81 23.24 -43.46
N ASP A 344 12.03 24.16 -42.90
CA ASP A 344 11.90 25.58 -43.26
C ASP A 344 10.46 26.05 -43.05
N GLN A 345 10.24 26.88 -42.03
CA GLN A 345 9.58 28.18 -42.14
C GLN A 345 9.50 28.86 -40.76
N ALA A 346 9.91 30.12 -40.74
CA ALA A 346 10.09 30.97 -39.58
C ALA A 346 8.76 31.36 -38.90
N ALA A 347 8.89 31.71 -37.62
CA ALA A 347 7.84 32.05 -36.66
C ALA A 347 6.95 33.25 -37.03
N ASP A 348 5.77 33.31 -36.43
CA ASP A 348 5.01 34.56 -36.25
C ASP A 348 4.38 34.60 -34.83
N PRO A 349 4.55 35.69 -34.04
CA PRO A 349 4.07 35.78 -32.65
C PRO A 349 2.75 36.58 -32.52
N LEU A 350 2.13 36.46 -31.33
CA LEU A 350 1.01 37.24 -30.73
C LEU A 350 -0.39 36.59 -30.79
N VAL A 351 -0.98 36.34 -29.61
CA VAL A 351 -1.99 37.23 -28.98
C VAL A 351 -2.02 36.95 -27.46
N SER A 352 -2.02 38.03 -26.68
CA SER A 352 -2.00 38.10 -25.21
C SER A 352 -3.37 38.52 -24.64
N VAL A 353 -3.81 37.83 -23.56
CA VAL A 353 -4.57 38.30 -22.37
C VAL A 353 -6.06 38.67 -22.65
N GLU A 354 -7.08 38.19 -21.90
CA GLU A 354 -7.50 38.53 -20.53
C GLU A 354 -8.50 37.48 -19.97
N ASP A 355 -8.37 37.06 -18.70
CA ASP A 355 -9.46 36.83 -17.71
C ASP A 355 -8.91 36.14 -16.44
N ASP A 356 -8.38 36.94 -15.51
CA ASP A 356 -7.64 36.51 -14.30
C ASP A 356 -8.37 36.80 -12.97
N ALA A 357 -9.71 36.84 -12.99
CA ALA A 357 -10.52 37.15 -11.80
C ALA A 357 -11.21 35.92 -11.18
N ASP A 358 -11.73 35.01 -12.00
CA ASP A 358 -12.51 33.85 -11.53
C ASP A 358 -11.62 32.70 -11.03
N VAL A 359 -10.44 32.50 -11.63
CA VAL A 359 -9.50 31.46 -11.20
C VAL A 359 -8.92 31.78 -9.81
N THR A 360 -8.54 33.04 -9.60
CA THR A 360 -8.08 33.57 -8.31
C THR A 360 -9.17 33.42 -7.24
N ARG A 361 -10.43 33.71 -7.58
CA ARG A 361 -11.58 33.52 -6.67
C ARG A 361 -11.80 32.05 -6.28
N ILE A 362 -11.73 31.13 -7.24
CA ILE A 362 -11.94 29.69 -7.01
C ILE A 362 -10.81 29.08 -6.16
N LEU A 363 -9.57 29.51 -6.38
CA LEU A 363 -8.42 29.08 -5.58
C LEU A 363 -8.53 29.58 -4.13
N ASP A 364 -9.04 30.80 -3.93
CA ASP A 364 -9.29 31.35 -2.59
C ASP A 364 -10.47 30.67 -1.89
N GLU A 365 -11.55 30.32 -2.60
CA GLU A 365 -12.68 29.55 -2.05
C GLU A 365 -12.25 28.12 -1.64
N CYS A 366 -11.46 27.44 -2.46
CA CYS A 366 -10.90 26.12 -2.12
C CYS A 366 -9.96 26.19 -0.90
N ARG A 367 -9.13 27.24 -0.81
CA ARG A 367 -8.24 27.45 0.34
C ARG A 367 -9.05 27.66 1.63
N ARG A 368 -10.09 28.51 1.56
CA ARG A 368 -11.00 28.76 2.70
C ARG A 368 -11.76 27.53 3.14
N ALA A 369 -12.28 26.73 2.19
CA ALA A 369 -13.02 25.50 2.50
C ALA A 369 -12.12 24.44 3.16
N LYS A 370 -10.86 24.35 2.74
CA LYS A 370 -9.87 23.45 3.35
C LYS A 370 -9.46 23.93 4.75
N GLU A 371 -9.19 25.22 4.91
CA GLU A 371 -8.95 25.83 6.21
C GLU A 371 -10.16 25.72 7.15
N GLU A 372 -11.38 25.74 6.63
CA GLU A 372 -12.62 25.58 7.40
C GLU A 372 -12.84 24.13 7.83
N HIS A 373 -12.58 23.15 6.95
CA HIS A 373 -12.59 21.74 7.31
C HIS A 373 -11.52 21.40 8.36
N ASP A 374 -10.30 21.92 8.19
CA ASP A 374 -9.21 21.74 9.16
C ASP A 374 -9.55 22.43 10.51
N ARG A 375 -10.19 23.62 10.47
CA ARG A 375 -10.72 24.30 11.67
C ARG A 375 -11.84 23.52 12.34
N ASP A 376 -12.76 22.93 11.60
CA ASP A 376 -13.90 22.18 12.16
C ASP A 376 -13.48 20.82 12.73
N MET A 377 -12.48 20.17 12.14
CA MET A 377 -11.84 18.99 12.72
C MET A 377 -11.02 19.34 13.98
N GLY A 378 -10.29 20.46 13.97
CA GLY A 378 -9.61 20.97 15.17
C GLY A 378 -10.57 21.27 16.32
N LYS A 379 -11.76 21.82 16.04
CA LYS A 379 -12.84 22.00 17.02
C LYS A 379 -13.41 20.68 17.54
N ALA A 380 -13.46 19.63 16.71
CA ALA A 380 -13.90 18.30 17.12
C ALA A 380 -12.90 17.64 18.08
N ASP A 381 -11.60 17.78 17.83
CA ASP A 381 -10.54 17.33 18.74
C ASP A 381 -10.51 18.12 20.04
N GLU A 382 -10.69 19.44 19.97
CA GLU A 382 -10.86 20.29 21.16
C GLU A 382 -12.12 19.88 21.96
N MET A 383 -13.21 19.51 21.28
CA MET A 383 -14.39 18.93 21.94
C MET A 383 -14.11 17.55 22.57
N VAL A 384 -13.32 16.68 21.94
CA VAL A 384 -12.94 15.36 22.49
C VAL A 384 -12.05 15.54 23.73
N ALA A 385 -11.07 16.45 23.68
CA ALA A 385 -10.24 16.79 24.83
C ALA A 385 -11.08 17.39 25.97
N ARG A 386 -12.04 18.29 25.67
CA ARG A 386 -12.95 18.87 26.65
C ARG A 386 -13.99 17.89 27.22
N THR A 387 -14.23 16.76 26.55
CA THR A 387 -15.18 15.72 26.99
C THR A 387 -14.48 14.50 27.60
N ASP A 388 -13.15 14.44 27.60
CA ASP A 388 -12.39 13.37 28.25
C ASP A 388 -12.54 13.42 29.78
N ARG A 389 -13.32 12.48 30.31
CA ARG A 389 -13.52 12.30 31.76
C ARG A 389 -12.41 11.51 32.43
N THR A 390 -11.45 10.97 31.67
CA THR A 390 -10.33 10.17 32.20
C THR A 390 -9.15 11.02 32.66
N GLY A 391 -9.11 12.30 32.28
CA GLY A 391 -7.99 13.20 32.55
C GLY A 391 -6.70 12.82 31.83
N TRP A 392 -6.77 11.94 30.82
CA TRP A 392 -5.62 11.46 30.05
C TRP A 392 -4.92 12.62 29.35
N PHE A 393 -5.68 13.45 28.63
CA PHE A 393 -5.11 14.55 27.88
C PHE A 393 -4.52 15.65 28.76
N ASN A 394 -5.15 15.94 29.91
CA ASN A 394 -4.58 16.84 30.91
C ASN A 394 -3.28 16.28 31.51
N ARG A 395 -3.20 14.96 31.70
CA ARG A 395 -2.02 14.31 32.27
C ARG A 395 -0.86 14.26 31.29
N THR A 396 -1.13 14.01 30.01
CA THR A 396 -0.11 13.94 28.96
C THR A 396 0.34 15.32 28.49
N GLY A 397 -0.54 16.33 28.53
CA GLY A 397 -0.27 17.68 28.03
C GLY A 397 -0.08 17.74 26.51
N TRP A 398 -0.51 16.70 25.77
CA TRP A 398 -0.35 16.65 24.32
C TRP A 398 -1.14 17.71 23.57
N PRO A 399 -2.42 18.01 23.92
CA PRO A 399 -3.16 19.06 23.22
C PRO A 399 -2.48 20.42 23.31
N GLU A 400 -1.94 20.77 24.48
CA GLU A 400 -1.23 22.03 24.68
C GLU A 400 0.14 22.04 23.98
N HIS A 401 0.89 20.95 24.06
CA HIS A 401 2.22 20.83 23.44
C HIS A 401 2.18 20.84 21.91
N LEU A 402 1.17 20.21 21.32
CA LEU A 402 0.97 20.14 19.87
C LEU A 402 -0.02 21.20 19.35
N ALA A 403 -0.41 22.15 20.20
CA ALA A 403 -1.36 23.18 19.84
C ALA A 403 -0.87 23.99 18.63
N ARG A 404 -1.77 24.23 17.66
CA ARG A 404 -1.52 25.02 16.44
C ARG A 404 -0.47 24.39 15.49
N ARG A 405 -0.20 23.10 15.63
CA ARG A 405 0.70 22.33 14.75
C ARG A 405 -0.09 21.42 13.83
N ASN A 406 0.50 21.08 12.70
CA ASN A 406 -0.09 20.12 11.77
C ASN A 406 0.22 18.69 12.22
N LEU A 407 -0.77 18.02 12.80
CA LEU A 407 -0.65 16.64 13.31
C LEU A 407 -0.28 15.65 12.19
N ALA A 408 -0.81 15.84 10.98
CA ALA A 408 -0.50 14.97 9.84
C ALA A 408 0.98 15.11 9.43
N HIS A 409 1.51 16.33 9.40
CA HIS A 409 2.92 16.57 9.09
C HIS A 409 3.85 15.97 10.15
N LEU A 410 3.52 16.13 11.43
CA LEU A 410 4.28 15.53 12.54
C LEU A 410 4.25 13.99 12.49
N SER A 411 3.08 13.39 12.24
CA SER A 411 2.97 11.93 12.05
C SER A 411 3.85 11.48 10.88
N HIS A 412 3.72 12.16 9.74
CA HIS A 412 4.48 11.86 8.53
C HIS A 412 5.99 11.97 8.74
N ALA A 413 6.48 12.95 9.50
CA ALA A 413 7.90 13.09 9.80
C ALA A 413 8.47 11.88 10.59
N SER A 414 7.64 11.20 11.39
CA SER A 414 8.03 10.06 12.23
C SER A 414 7.89 8.68 11.57
N ARG A 415 7.55 8.64 10.27
CA ARG A 415 7.29 7.40 9.53
C ARG A 415 8.57 6.56 9.33
N MET A 416 8.40 5.30 8.90
CA MET A 416 9.52 4.45 8.46
C MET A 416 10.17 5.02 7.18
N PRO A 417 11.42 4.67 6.84
CA PRO A 417 12.06 5.18 5.63
C PRO A 417 11.33 4.77 4.36
N ASP A 418 11.22 5.70 3.42
CA ASP A 418 10.75 5.46 2.06
C ASP A 418 11.92 5.02 1.17
N GLY A 419 11.65 4.49 -0.03
CA GLY A 419 12.69 3.90 -0.91
C GLY A 419 13.83 4.84 -1.33
N GLY A 420 13.66 6.16 -1.22
CA GLY A 420 14.70 7.16 -1.47
C GLY A 420 15.63 7.44 -0.27
N GLU A 421 15.30 6.98 0.93
CA GLU A 421 16.00 7.34 2.18
C GLU A 421 17.03 6.27 2.58
N ARG A 422 18.04 6.03 1.72
CA ARG A 422 19.05 4.97 1.90
C ARG A 422 19.71 4.96 3.29
N LEU A 423 20.14 6.12 3.77
CA LEU A 423 20.81 6.24 5.08
C LEU A 423 19.87 5.96 6.25
N LEU A 424 18.58 6.29 6.12
CA LEU A 424 17.58 5.93 7.13
C LEU A 424 17.25 4.43 7.12
N HIS A 425 17.27 3.77 5.96
CA HIS A 425 17.21 2.31 5.90
C HIS A 425 18.38 1.67 6.64
N GLN A 426 19.60 2.20 6.46
CA GLN A 426 20.76 1.76 7.22
C GLN A 426 20.58 2.02 8.72
N ALA A 427 20.09 3.21 9.12
CA ALA A 427 19.81 3.52 10.52
C ALA A 427 18.82 2.51 11.15
N VAL A 428 17.77 2.14 10.42
CA VAL A 428 16.78 1.14 10.84
C VAL A 428 17.42 -0.23 11.06
N LYS A 429 18.32 -0.65 10.16
CA LYS A 429 19.09 -1.88 10.31
C LYS A 429 20.00 -1.81 11.54
N THR A 430 20.70 -0.70 11.76
CA THR A 430 21.56 -0.50 12.92
C THR A 430 20.77 -0.53 14.23
N VAL A 431 19.53 0.02 14.26
CA VAL A 431 18.64 -0.11 15.42
C VAL A 431 18.27 -1.57 15.70
N ASP A 432 18.00 -2.39 14.68
CA ASP A 432 17.74 -3.81 14.88
C ASP A 432 18.93 -4.52 15.54
N LEU A 433 20.15 -4.23 15.08
CA LEU A 433 21.38 -4.78 15.65
C LEU A 433 21.57 -4.35 17.10
N VAL A 434 21.38 -3.06 17.41
CA VAL A 434 21.47 -2.52 18.78
C VAL A 434 20.45 -3.19 19.70
N ILE A 435 19.19 -3.30 19.28
CA ILE A 435 18.13 -3.92 20.09
C ILE A 435 18.42 -5.41 20.29
N GLU A 436 18.79 -6.12 19.23
CA GLU A 436 19.08 -7.55 19.32
C GLU A 436 20.29 -7.84 20.22
N LYS A 437 21.39 -7.08 20.06
CA LYS A 437 22.56 -7.14 20.95
C LYS A 437 22.16 -6.89 22.41
N SER A 438 21.39 -5.83 22.66
CA SER A 438 20.93 -5.45 24.00
C SER A 438 20.05 -6.53 24.65
N VAL A 439 19.13 -7.12 23.87
CA VAL A 439 18.19 -8.14 24.35
C VAL A 439 18.87 -9.48 24.57
N ALA A 440 19.70 -9.93 23.61
CA ALA A 440 20.48 -11.16 23.75
C ALA A 440 21.42 -11.06 24.97
N GLY A 441 22.02 -9.89 25.18
CA GLY A 441 22.82 -9.57 26.34
C GLY A 441 22.09 -9.76 27.67
N LEU A 442 20.78 -9.61 27.78
CA LEU A 442 20.09 -9.76 29.09
C LEU A 442 20.39 -11.11 29.77
N SER A 443 20.58 -12.17 28.99
CA SER A 443 20.88 -13.52 29.49
C SER A 443 22.19 -13.61 30.30
N SER A 444 23.20 -12.80 29.97
CA SER A 444 24.48 -12.80 30.69
C SER A 444 24.50 -11.86 31.90
N LEU A 445 23.42 -11.10 32.15
CA LEU A 445 23.29 -10.31 33.39
C LEU A 445 22.82 -11.17 34.56
N ALA A 446 23.41 -10.92 35.73
CA ALA A 446 22.94 -11.48 36.99
C ALA A 446 21.44 -11.22 37.20
N ILE A 447 20.74 -12.20 37.80
CA ILE A 447 19.28 -12.13 38.03
C ILE A 447 18.93 -10.85 38.80
N GLU A 448 19.68 -10.51 39.84
CA GLU A 448 19.47 -9.29 40.62
C GLU A 448 19.57 -8.01 39.77
N THR A 449 20.58 -7.90 38.90
CA THR A 449 20.71 -6.75 37.99
C THR A 449 19.49 -6.61 37.09
N ARG A 450 18.97 -7.74 36.56
CA ARG A 450 17.75 -7.73 35.73
C ARG A 450 16.49 -7.37 36.51
N ARG A 451 16.40 -7.72 37.80
CA ARG A 451 15.29 -7.32 38.68
C ARG A 451 15.33 -5.82 38.98
N TRP A 452 16.52 -5.27 39.23
CA TRP A 452 16.73 -3.83 39.38
C TRP A 452 16.42 -3.04 38.11
N LEU A 453 16.81 -3.58 36.95
CA LEU A 453 16.52 -2.99 35.65
C LEU A 453 15.01 -2.95 35.33
N LYS A 454 14.28 -4.01 35.67
CA LYS A 454 12.84 -4.08 35.46
C LYS A 454 12.05 -3.15 36.38
N SER A 455 12.52 -2.98 37.61
CA SER A 455 11.76 -2.26 38.63
C SER A 455 11.49 -0.82 38.21
N ALA A 456 10.27 -0.37 38.44
CA ALA A 456 9.89 1.04 38.41
C ALA A 456 10.29 1.78 39.71
N LYS A 457 10.34 1.06 40.84
CA LYS A 457 10.55 1.65 42.17
C LYS A 457 11.99 2.09 42.37
N ARG A 458 12.21 3.25 42.99
CA ARG A 458 13.56 3.81 43.14
C ARG A 458 14.50 2.98 44.03
N GLU A 459 13.99 2.45 45.14
CA GLU A 459 14.80 1.74 46.16
C GLU A 459 14.54 0.23 46.25
N GLU A 460 13.69 -0.32 45.38
CA GLU A 460 13.30 -1.73 45.45
C GLU A 460 13.49 -2.43 44.11
N ALA A 461 13.97 -3.66 44.12
CA ALA A 461 14.05 -4.52 42.94
C ALA A 461 12.68 -5.14 42.62
N ASP A 462 12.43 -5.45 41.34
CA ASP A 462 11.20 -6.11 40.92
C ASP A 462 11.18 -7.57 41.39
N VAL A 463 9.98 -8.14 41.55
CA VAL A 463 9.85 -9.57 41.88
C VAL A 463 10.39 -10.45 40.76
N ARG A 464 10.23 -10.02 39.50
CA ARG A 464 10.64 -10.77 38.31
C ARG A 464 11.82 -10.06 37.61
N PRO A 465 12.78 -10.81 37.05
CA PRO A 465 13.83 -10.20 36.22
C PRO A 465 13.24 -9.66 34.91
N LEU A 466 13.87 -8.62 34.33
CA LEU A 466 13.66 -8.28 32.92
C LEU A 466 14.16 -9.44 32.06
N ALA A 467 13.40 -9.81 31.05
CA ALA A 467 13.75 -10.91 30.15
C ALA A 467 13.34 -10.55 28.72
N ARG A 468 13.92 -11.28 27.77
CA ARG A 468 13.48 -11.28 26.36
C ARG A 468 11.97 -11.59 26.31
N LEU A 469 11.27 -10.88 25.43
CA LEU A 469 9.85 -11.10 25.17
C LEU A 469 9.65 -12.47 24.53
N GLN A 470 8.63 -13.20 24.98
CA GLN A 470 8.34 -14.55 24.47
C GLN A 470 7.88 -14.55 23.01
N ASN A 471 7.12 -13.52 22.60
CA ASN A 471 6.67 -13.36 21.22
C ASN A 471 7.68 -12.49 20.43
N PRO A 472 8.38 -13.05 19.41
CA PRO A 472 9.29 -12.30 18.55
C PRO A 472 8.64 -11.11 17.82
N GLU A 473 7.37 -11.22 17.46
CA GLU A 473 6.62 -10.13 16.81
C GLU A 473 6.43 -8.94 17.74
N SER A 474 6.23 -9.20 19.05
CA SER A 474 6.13 -8.13 20.06
C SER A 474 7.47 -7.40 20.20
N GLN A 475 8.60 -8.12 20.14
CA GLN A 475 9.93 -7.51 20.12
C GLN A 475 10.13 -6.66 18.85
N ARG A 476 9.77 -7.18 17.67
CA ARG A 476 9.84 -6.42 16.40
C ARG A 476 8.98 -5.15 16.45
N ARG A 477 7.76 -5.23 17.00
CA ARG A 477 6.88 -4.08 17.18
C ARG A 477 7.49 -3.03 18.10
N TYR A 478 8.07 -3.44 19.23
CA TYR A 478 8.71 -2.53 20.17
C TYR A 478 9.94 -1.85 19.55
N ALA A 479 10.78 -2.62 18.84
CA ALA A 479 11.89 -2.08 18.07
C ALA A 479 11.41 -1.10 16.99
N GLY A 480 10.25 -1.36 16.38
CA GLY A 480 9.58 -0.46 15.43
C GLY A 480 9.35 0.95 15.95
N TYR A 481 8.97 1.11 17.22
CA TYR A 481 8.80 2.45 17.81
C TYR A 481 10.14 3.18 17.97
N TRP A 482 11.20 2.46 18.33
CA TRP A 482 12.54 3.06 18.45
C TRP A 482 13.13 3.40 17.07
N LYS A 483 12.89 2.57 16.05
CA LYS A 483 13.24 2.86 14.65
C LYS A 483 12.61 4.16 14.18
N ARG A 484 11.29 4.31 14.38
CA ARG A 484 10.57 5.56 14.07
C ARG A 484 11.15 6.77 14.80
N PHE A 485 11.52 6.62 16.07
CA PHE A 485 12.17 7.68 16.83
C PHE A 485 13.52 8.09 16.21
N MET A 486 14.36 7.12 15.85
CA MET A 486 15.66 7.41 15.21
C MET A 486 15.48 8.04 13.83
N CYS A 487 14.54 7.57 13.00
CA CYS A 487 14.23 8.20 11.72
C CYS A 487 13.76 9.66 11.89
N TYR A 488 12.85 9.90 12.85
CA TYR A 488 12.36 11.24 13.16
C TYR A 488 13.51 12.18 13.56
N CYS A 489 14.38 11.72 14.47
CA CYS A 489 15.57 12.44 14.92
C CYS A 489 16.51 12.81 13.77
N LEU A 490 16.85 11.85 12.91
CA LEU A 490 17.78 12.05 11.80
C LEU A 490 17.22 12.97 10.71
N ARG A 491 15.93 12.85 10.37
CA ARG A 491 15.26 13.78 9.43
C ARG A 491 15.27 15.22 9.92
N VAL A 492 15.14 15.44 11.23
CA VAL A 492 15.20 16.79 11.81
C VAL A 492 16.60 17.39 11.70
N VAL A 493 17.66 16.59 11.84
CA VAL A 493 19.05 17.08 11.71
C VAL A 493 19.39 17.45 10.27
N THR A 494 19.07 16.59 9.31
CA THR A 494 19.51 16.76 7.92
C THR A 494 18.82 17.94 7.23
N THR A 495 17.56 18.18 7.57
CA THR A 495 16.78 19.31 7.03
C THR A 495 17.14 20.67 7.65
N ASP A 496 18.00 20.70 8.66
CA ASP A 496 18.50 21.94 9.28
C ASP A 496 19.78 22.45 8.59
N GLU A 497 20.49 21.58 7.87
CA GLU A 497 21.78 21.90 7.23
C GLU A 497 21.64 22.59 5.85
N GLY A 498 20.54 22.38 5.13
CA GLY A 498 20.25 23.08 3.87
C GLY A 498 20.21 24.62 3.98
N ARG A 499 20.09 25.17 5.20
CA ARG A 499 20.20 26.61 5.47
C ARG A 499 21.58 27.09 5.92
N GLY A 500 22.40 26.22 6.51
CA GLY A 500 23.68 26.59 7.12
C GLY A 500 24.80 26.89 6.11
N ALA A 501 24.76 26.24 4.95
CA ALA A 501 25.73 26.44 3.88
C ALA A 501 25.59 27.79 3.15
N ARG A 502 24.44 28.47 3.25
CA ARG A 502 24.16 29.75 2.56
C ARG A 502 24.66 30.99 3.32
N SER A 503 25.23 30.87 4.52
CA SER A 503 25.59 32.02 5.37
C SER A 503 27.08 32.20 5.67
N CYS A 504 27.96 31.28 5.26
CA CYS A 504 29.39 31.36 5.59
C CYS A 504 30.25 31.17 4.33
N GLY A 505 30.52 32.25 3.61
CA GLY A 505 31.37 32.22 2.43
C GLY A 505 31.70 33.58 1.83
N ASN A 506 32.00 34.59 2.65
CA ASN A 506 32.66 35.81 2.19
C ASN A 506 33.75 36.23 3.17
N ASN A 507 35.01 35.97 2.78
CA ASN A 507 36.24 36.76 3.00
C ASN A 507 37.47 35.86 3.16
N SER A 508 38.34 35.80 2.13
CA SER A 508 39.75 36.24 2.20
C SER A 508 40.61 35.74 1.01
N ILE A 509 40.84 36.67 0.06
CA ILE A 509 42.06 37.12 -0.68
C ILE A 509 43.31 36.22 -0.90
N ASP A 510 43.84 36.35 -2.14
CA ASP A 510 45.20 36.14 -2.73
C ASP A 510 45.53 34.73 -3.26
N GLY A 511 45.75 34.47 -4.57
CA GLY A 511 46.67 35.05 -5.58
C GLY A 511 47.37 33.82 -6.22
N SER A 512 47.32 33.48 -7.51
CA SER A 512 47.89 34.14 -8.69
C SER A 512 47.54 33.34 -9.98
N ASN A 513 47.45 34.07 -11.10
CA ASN A 513 47.27 33.72 -12.53
C ASN A 513 47.70 32.33 -13.06
N GLU A 514 46.94 31.74 -14.01
CA GLU A 514 47.17 31.88 -15.47
C GLU A 514 46.05 31.21 -16.32
N GLU A 515 45.61 32.00 -17.31
CA GLU A 515 44.80 31.83 -18.54
C GLU A 515 44.39 30.43 -19.03
N THR A 516 43.11 30.23 -19.40
CA THR A 516 42.65 30.13 -20.81
C THR A 516 41.12 30.00 -20.98
N GLU A 517 40.64 30.68 -22.03
CA GLU A 517 39.45 30.45 -22.89
C GLU A 517 38.03 30.79 -22.39
N GLU A 518 37.46 31.77 -23.10
CA GLU A 518 36.08 32.23 -23.08
C GLU A 518 35.16 31.17 -23.71
N ASP A 519 34.08 30.81 -23.02
CA ASP A 519 32.87 30.30 -23.65
C ASP A 519 31.64 30.86 -22.89
N GLU A 520 30.64 31.22 -23.68
CA GLU A 520 29.44 31.99 -23.34
C GLU A 520 28.63 31.35 -22.20
N ILE A 521 28.23 32.18 -21.23
CA ILE A 521 27.35 31.81 -20.12
C ILE A 521 25.92 31.75 -20.64
N ASP A 522 25.39 30.53 -20.83
CA ASP A 522 23.95 30.29 -20.91
C ASP A 522 23.35 30.30 -19.49
N GLU A 523 22.41 31.21 -19.28
CA GLU A 523 21.61 31.34 -18.05
C GLU A 523 20.68 30.13 -17.87
N GLU A 524 21.11 29.11 -17.11
CA GLU A 524 20.21 28.10 -16.55
C GLU A 524 20.59 27.82 -15.08
N ASP A 525 20.08 28.63 -14.15
CA ASP A 525 20.22 28.35 -12.71
C ASP A 525 18.98 28.85 -11.91
N GLN A 526 17.78 28.37 -12.28
CA GLN A 526 16.53 28.69 -11.56
C GLN A 526 15.56 27.50 -11.39
N THR A 527 16.05 26.26 -11.23
CA THR A 527 15.15 25.11 -10.97
C THR A 527 15.47 24.27 -9.74
N GLU A 528 16.60 24.49 -9.04
CA GLU A 528 16.89 23.77 -7.80
C GLU A 528 16.19 24.37 -6.57
N ASP A 529 15.80 25.64 -6.60
CA ASP A 529 15.20 26.31 -5.43
C ASP A 529 13.71 25.95 -5.19
N GLU A 530 12.93 25.56 -6.20
CA GLU A 530 11.48 25.31 -6.03
C GLU A 530 11.14 23.95 -5.37
N VAL A 531 11.97 22.92 -5.55
CA VAL A 531 11.74 21.58 -4.94
C VAL A 531 12.09 21.57 -3.45
N ASP A 532 13.06 22.39 -3.06
CA ASP A 532 13.49 22.52 -1.66
C ASP A 532 12.45 23.26 -0.79
N GLU A 533 11.62 24.15 -1.36
CA GLU A 533 10.59 24.88 -0.60
C GLU A 533 9.41 24.00 -0.15
N GLU A 534 8.97 23.02 -0.96
CA GLU A 534 7.82 22.16 -0.61
C GLU A 534 8.19 21.13 0.49
N CYS A 535 9.40 20.55 0.43
CA CYS A 535 9.95 19.67 1.48
C CYS A 535 10.18 20.40 2.80
N GLN A 536 10.54 21.69 2.76
CA GLN A 536 10.71 22.52 3.95
C GLN A 536 9.38 22.76 4.70
N GLY A 537 8.25 22.79 3.99
CA GLY A 537 6.92 22.97 4.58
C GLY A 537 6.46 21.79 5.46
N LEU A 538 6.75 20.55 5.06
CA LEU A 538 6.34 19.34 5.77
C LEU A 538 7.14 19.09 7.06
N MET A 539 8.41 19.47 7.09
CA MET A 539 9.30 19.26 8.25
C MET A 539 9.35 20.46 9.21
N ARG A 540 8.64 21.55 8.91
CA ARG A 540 8.66 22.78 9.71
C ARG A 540 8.28 22.56 11.18
N ASP A 541 7.11 21.99 11.43
CA ASP A 541 6.62 21.78 12.81
C ASP A 541 7.50 20.80 13.58
N ALA A 542 8.03 19.77 12.89
CA ALA A 542 8.97 18.82 13.48
C ALA A 542 10.25 19.53 13.95
N ARG A 543 10.85 20.38 13.10
CA ARG A 543 12.07 21.14 13.43
C ARG A 543 11.85 22.14 14.56
N GLU A 544 10.76 22.89 14.51
CA GLU A 544 10.45 23.90 15.53
C GLU A 544 10.20 23.29 16.91
N LEU A 545 9.61 22.09 16.97
CA LEU A 545 9.26 21.45 18.24
C LEU A 545 10.31 20.46 18.76
N PHE A 546 11.24 19.97 17.95
CA PHE A 546 12.20 18.94 18.38
C PHE A 546 13.22 19.54 19.38
N PRO A 547 13.23 19.09 20.64
CA PRO A 547 14.02 19.72 21.68
C PRO A 547 15.40 19.05 21.80
N TRP A 548 16.40 19.58 21.09
CA TRP A 548 17.79 19.16 21.23
C TRP A 548 18.37 19.57 22.59
N HIS A 549 19.06 18.64 23.26
CA HIS A 549 19.71 18.90 24.55
C HIS A 549 21.18 18.44 24.55
N GLY A 550 22.08 19.33 25.01
CA GLY A 550 23.52 19.03 25.07
C GLY A 550 24.07 18.63 23.71
N LYS A 551 24.81 17.51 23.66
CA LYS A 551 25.45 16.99 22.44
C LYS A 551 24.54 16.16 21.53
N GLN A 552 23.23 16.04 21.82
CA GLN A 552 22.33 15.17 21.05
C GLN A 552 22.35 15.46 19.54
N LYS A 553 22.40 16.74 19.15
CA LYS A 553 22.44 17.15 17.74
C LYS A 553 23.76 16.79 17.06
N GLU A 554 24.87 16.96 17.77
CA GLU A 554 26.22 16.58 17.31
C GLU A 554 26.31 15.06 17.13
N LEU A 555 25.87 14.29 18.13
CA LEU A 555 25.84 12.83 18.08
C LEU A 555 24.96 12.29 16.94
N ALA A 556 23.84 12.96 16.64
CA ALA A 556 22.99 12.60 15.52
C ALA A 556 23.66 12.85 14.16
N ARG A 557 24.48 13.91 14.04
CA ARG A 557 25.32 14.13 12.85
C ARG A 557 26.44 13.10 12.73
N GLU A 558 27.14 12.82 13.83
CA GLU A 558 28.18 11.79 13.85
C GLU A 558 27.62 10.43 13.45
N LEU A 559 26.43 10.08 13.93
CA LEU A 559 25.73 8.88 13.50
C LEU A 559 25.38 8.94 12.00
N TRP A 560 24.86 10.06 11.50
CA TRP A 560 24.55 10.21 10.08
C TRP A 560 25.77 9.97 9.18
N CYS A 561 26.92 10.56 9.53
CA CYS A 561 28.19 10.32 8.84
C CYS A 561 28.65 8.86 8.96
N ALA A 562 28.54 8.26 10.14
CA ALA A 562 28.94 6.86 10.37
C ALA A 562 28.09 5.86 9.57
N LEU A 563 26.79 6.16 9.37
CA LEU A 563 25.90 5.33 8.55
C LEU A 563 26.30 5.28 7.07
N GLU A 564 27.05 6.29 6.60
CA GLU A 564 27.52 6.37 5.23
C GLU A 564 28.91 5.76 5.01
N LEU A 565 29.84 6.02 5.94
CA LEU A 565 31.26 5.80 5.71
C LEU A 565 31.88 4.69 6.58
N GLU A 566 31.25 4.34 7.70
CA GLU A 566 31.85 3.49 8.72
C GLU A 566 31.28 2.06 8.73
N ASP A 567 31.98 1.14 9.38
CA ASP A 567 31.58 -0.26 9.50
C ASP A 567 30.42 -0.46 10.50
N GLU A 568 29.81 -1.65 10.45
CA GLU A 568 28.61 -1.98 11.24
C GLU A 568 28.84 -1.87 12.77
N GLN A 569 30.04 -2.17 13.27
CA GLN A 569 30.35 -2.06 14.70
C GLN A 569 30.40 -0.59 15.13
N THR A 570 31.07 0.27 14.36
CA THR A 570 31.13 1.71 14.60
C THR A 570 29.74 2.35 14.54
N GLN A 571 28.90 1.94 13.58
CA GLN A 571 27.51 2.38 13.50
C GLN A 571 26.70 2.00 14.75
N VAL A 572 26.86 0.76 15.25
CA VAL A 572 26.20 0.28 16.47
C VAL A 572 26.64 1.09 17.69
N GLU A 573 27.93 1.41 17.81
CA GLU A 573 28.48 2.22 18.89
C GLU A 573 27.92 3.65 18.88
N LYS A 574 27.90 4.31 17.71
CA LYS A 574 27.33 5.65 17.55
C LYS A 574 25.82 5.69 17.79
N MET A 575 25.10 4.65 17.38
CA MET A 575 23.67 4.50 17.66
C MET A 575 23.39 4.35 19.17
N LEU A 576 24.23 3.60 19.89
CA LEU A 576 24.15 3.46 21.35
C LEU A 576 24.49 4.78 22.06
N GLU A 577 25.50 5.51 21.59
CA GLU A 577 25.89 6.82 22.14
C GLU A 577 24.75 7.84 22.00
N LEU A 578 24.18 7.96 20.80
CA LEU A 578 23.02 8.82 20.55
C LEU A 578 21.81 8.38 21.38
N SER A 579 21.47 7.09 21.39
CA SER A 579 20.33 6.58 22.17
C SER A 579 20.52 6.83 23.68
N GLY A 580 21.74 6.63 24.19
CA GLY A 580 22.10 6.91 25.58
C GLY A 580 21.90 8.38 25.94
N SER A 581 22.24 9.31 25.04
CA SER A 581 22.07 10.75 25.27
C SER A 581 20.61 11.19 25.44
N PHE A 582 19.65 10.47 24.85
CA PHE A 582 18.20 10.70 25.06
C PHE A 582 17.68 10.03 26.33
N ILE A 583 18.23 8.87 26.71
CA ILE A 583 17.79 8.10 27.87
C ILE A 583 18.30 8.74 29.18
N PHE A 584 19.58 9.12 29.22
CA PHE A 584 20.26 9.62 30.42
C PHE A 584 20.18 11.15 30.52
N GLN A 585 18.96 11.68 30.37
CA GLN A 585 18.65 13.10 30.48
C GLN A 585 17.82 13.39 31.74
N THR A 586 18.01 14.56 32.35
CA THR A 586 17.09 15.11 33.36
C THR A 586 16.18 16.14 32.70
N VAL A 587 14.86 16.02 32.88
CA VAL A 587 13.85 16.92 32.29
C VAL A 587 13.23 17.87 33.31
N GLY A 588 13.39 17.60 34.62
CA GLY A 588 12.80 18.42 35.66
C GLY A 588 11.29 18.57 35.49
N ASP A 589 10.78 19.79 35.64
CA ASP A 589 9.35 20.11 35.53
C ASP A 589 8.88 20.33 34.07
N ARG A 590 9.78 20.18 33.08
CA ARG A 590 9.49 20.41 31.67
C ARG A 590 9.65 19.11 30.88
N PRO A 591 8.70 18.17 30.94
CA PRO A 591 8.85 16.85 30.33
C PRO A 591 9.13 16.91 28.82
N PHE A 592 8.54 17.88 28.11
CA PHE A 592 8.76 18.12 26.68
C PHE A 592 10.11 18.76 26.33
N SER A 593 10.99 19.02 27.29
CA SER A 593 12.40 19.34 27.00
C SER A 593 13.22 18.11 26.61
N SER A 594 12.61 16.91 26.66
CA SER A 594 13.20 15.68 26.14
C SER A 594 12.61 15.34 24.78
N ALA A 595 13.50 15.09 23.82
CA ALA A 595 13.12 14.66 22.48
C ALA A 595 12.36 13.33 22.50
N LEU A 596 12.70 12.44 23.44
CA LEU A 596 12.01 11.17 23.62
C LEU A 596 10.56 11.37 24.07
N ILE A 597 10.30 12.31 24.98
CA ILE A 597 8.94 12.62 25.46
C ILE A 597 8.15 13.40 24.40
N HIS A 598 8.79 14.34 23.71
CA HIS A 598 8.19 14.99 22.54
C HIS A 598 7.77 13.94 21.49
N PHE A 599 8.64 12.97 21.18
CA PHE A 599 8.34 11.90 20.23
C PHE A 599 7.14 11.05 20.69
N LEU A 600 6.95 10.81 21.99
CA LEU A 600 5.75 10.12 22.48
C LEU A 600 4.46 10.87 22.20
N ALA A 601 4.49 12.21 22.18
CA ALA A 601 3.33 13.01 21.76
C ALA A 601 3.06 12.83 20.26
N VAL A 602 4.10 12.82 19.42
CA VAL A 602 4.00 12.53 17.98
C VAL A 602 3.50 11.10 17.73
N LEU A 603 4.00 10.12 18.48
CA LEU A 603 3.56 8.73 18.41
C LEU A 603 2.10 8.56 18.91
N GLY A 604 1.65 9.49 19.76
CA GLY A 604 0.27 9.61 20.22
C GLY A 604 -0.71 10.10 19.14
N ILE A 605 -0.24 10.48 17.96
CA ILE A 605 -1.10 10.88 16.84
C ILE A 605 -1.64 9.61 16.14
N ASP A 606 -2.93 9.61 15.87
CA ASP A 606 -3.62 8.62 15.06
C ASP A 606 -3.86 9.18 13.67
N GLU A 607 -2.99 8.83 12.72
CA GLU A 607 -2.97 9.42 11.37
C GLU A 607 -4.25 9.16 10.57
N GLU A 608 -4.83 7.97 10.68
CA GLU A 608 -6.06 7.60 9.94
C GLU A 608 -7.26 8.45 10.39
N MET A 609 -7.32 8.72 11.69
CA MET A 609 -8.42 9.45 12.33
C MET A 609 -8.09 10.93 12.55
N ASN A 610 -6.87 11.36 12.20
CA ASN A 610 -6.26 12.67 12.45
C ASN A 610 -6.55 13.21 13.87
N ARG A 611 -6.34 12.39 14.91
CA ARG A 611 -6.64 12.72 16.31
C ARG A 611 -5.59 12.22 17.29
N LEU A 612 -5.62 12.66 18.54
CA LEU A 612 -4.77 12.11 19.60
C LEU A 612 -5.34 10.80 20.18
N ARG A 613 -4.47 9.81 20.39
CA ARG A 613 -4.80 8.49 20.94
C ARG A 613 -5.20 8.58 22.41
N THR A 614 -6.19 7.76 22.78
CA THR A 614 -6.61 7.60 24.18
C THR A 614 -5.63 6.72 24.96
N ALA A 615 -5.76 6.70 26.29
CA ALA A 615 -4.92 5.88 27.16
C ALA A 615 -4.90 4.39 26.75
N GLY A 616 -6.06 3.83 26.38
CA GLY A 616 -6.19 2.42 25.98
C GLY A 616 -5.43 2.11 24.68
N ASP A 617 -5.53 3.02 23.71
CA ASP A 617 -4.91 2.86 22.39
C ASP A 617 -3.41 3.18 22.39
N PHE A 618 -2.88 3.79 23.44
CA PHE A 618 -1.48 4.21 23.52
C PHE A 618 -0.62 3.40 24.51
N SER A 619 -1.21 2.87 25.58
CA SER A 619 -0.44 2.27 26.70
C SER A 619 0.48 1.12 26.26
N TYR A 620 0.08 0.32 25.27
CA TYR A 620 0.92 -0.77 24.76
C TYR A 620 2.10 -0.26 23.92
N MET A 621 1.94 0.86 23.21
CA MET A 621 3.02 1.50 22.44
C MET A 621 4.08 2.05 23.39
N LEU A 622 3.62 2.75 24.43
CA LEU A 622 4.48 3.29 25.49
C LEU A 622 5.24 2.18 26.23
N ALA A 623 4.58 1.05 26.50
CA ALA A 623 5.23 -0.12 27.12
C ALA A 623 6.39 -0.64 26.26
N GLY A 624 6.24 -0.58 24.94
CA GLY A 624 7.31 -0.92 24.00
C GLY A 624 8.51 0.01 24.08
N VAL A 625 8.28 1.32 24.10
CA VAL A 625 9.36 2.32 24.23
C VAL A 625 10.09 2.19 25.58
N VAL A 626 9.35 1.94 26.66
CA VAL A 626 9.91 1.67 28.00
C VAL A 626 10.77 0.41 28.01
N TYR A 627 10.35 -0.65 27.30
CA TYR A 627 11.15 -1.87 27.16
C TYR A 627 12.46 -1.59 26.40
N CYS A 628 12.38 -0.95 25.23
CA CYS A 628 13.56 -0.56 24.44
C CYS A 628 14.52 0.32 25.25
N THR A 629 14.00 1.30 25.98
CA THR A 629 14.78 2.17 26.87
C THR A 629 15.57 1.36 27.90
N ARG A 630 14.96 0.36 28.55
CA ARG A 630 15.64 -0.47 29.55
C ARG A 630 16.74 -1.33 28.95
N VAL A 631 16.48 -1.99 27.82
CA VAL A 631 17.49 -2.90 27.23
C VAL A 631 18.67 -2.11 26.67
N ILE A 632 18.43 -0.98 26.01
CA ILE A 632 19.49 -0.08 25.54
C ILE A 632 20.28 0.49 26.72
N ALA A 633 19.60 0.96 27.76
CA ALA A 633 20.29 1.49 28.95
C ALA A 633 21.17 0.45 29.64
N ALA A 634 20.76 -0.82 29.63
CA ALA A 634 21.58 -1.92 30.15
C ALA A 634 22.83 -2.14 29.30
N GLU A 635 22.73 -2.08 27.97
CA GLU A 635 23.87 -2.22 27.07
C GLU A 635 24.82 -1.02 27.16
N VAL A 636 24.31 0.21 27.37
CA VAL A 636 25.15 1.40 27.56
C VAL A 636 25.87 1.40 28.92
N LEU A 637 25.20 0.97 30.00
CA LEU A 637 25.78 1.00 31.35
C LEU A 637 26.64 -0.22 31.67
N LEU A 638 26.27 -1.38 31.13
CA LEU A 638 26.90 -2.68 31.34
C LEU A 638 27.04 -3.41 29.98
N PRO A 639 27.93 -2.93 29.08
CA PRO A 639 28.10 -3.50 27.74
C PRO A 639 28.35 -4.99 27.79
N SER A 640 27.65 -5.74 26.93
CA SER A 640 27.75 -7.20 26.86
C SER A 640 29.16 -7.70 26.57
N ALA A 641 29.92 -6.97 25.75
CA ALA A 641 31.29 -7.28 25.35
C ALA A 641 32.32 -7.22 26.50
N ASP A 642 32.07 -6.42 27.53
CA ASP A 642 33.04 -6.18 28.61
C ASP A 642 32.69 -6.87 29.93
N ARG A 643 31.60 -7.66 29.97
CA ARG A 643 31.04 -8.16 31.25
C ARG A 643 31.98 -9.06 32.04
N GLU A 644 32.87 -9.78 31.38
CA GLU A 644 33.88 -10.62 32.05
C GLU A 644 34.91 -9.79 32.83
N LYS A 645 35.12 -8.53 32.43
CA LYS A 645 36.07 -7.60 33.05
C LYS A 645 35.42 -6.68 34.09
N GLN A 646 34.08 -6.71 34.21
CA GLN A 646 33.32 -5.85 35.11
C GLN A 646 33.33 -6.40 36.54
N ASP A 647 33.46 -5.50 37.51
CA ASP A 647 33.48 -5.84 38.92
C ASP A 647 32.34 -5.13 39.70
N ASN A 648 32.51 -5.02 41.01
CA ASN A 648 31.52 -4.39 41.87
C ASN A 648 31.39 -2.88 41.64
N ALA A 649 32.39 -2.22 41.06
CA ALA A 649 32.37 -0.80 40.71
C ALA A 649 31.37 -0.51 39.59
N GLU A 650 31.35 -1.28 38.50
CA GLU A 650 30.38 -1.11 37.42
C GLU A 650 28.96 -1.41 37.90
N ARG A 651 28.79 -2.40 38.79
CA ARG A 651 27.51 -2.68 39.43
C ARG A 651 27.02 -1.49 40.26
N LYS A 652 27.89 -0.88 41.07
CA LYS A 652 27.55 0.32 41.86
C LYS A 652 27.24 1.52 40.96
N ARG A 653 27.98 1.68 39.85
CA ARG A 653 27.70 2.68 38.82
C ARG A 653 26.32 2.46 38.20
N PHE A 654 26.01 1.25 37.77
CA PHE A 654 24.70 0.88 37.23
C PHE A 654 23.58 1.23 38.20
N LEU A 655 23.66 0.84 39.47
CA LEU A 655 22.61 1.12 40.45
C LEU A 655 22.41 2.64 40.66
N ARG A 656 23.51 3.41 40.68
CA ARG A 656 23.46 4.87 40.79
C ARG A 656 22.80 5.51 39.57
N GLU A 657 23.21 5.15 38.36
CA GLU A 657 22.64 5.69 37.12
C GLU A 657 21.17 5.27 36.95
N ARG A 658 20.86 4.01 37.27
CA ARG A 658 19.48 3.48 37.29
C ARG A 658 18.59 4.28 38.26
N ARG A 659 19.09 4.59 39.46
CA ARG A 659 18.38 5.41 40.45
C ARG A 659 18.17 6.85 39.99
N ARG A 660 19.10 7.38 39.18
CA ARG A 660 19.08 8.76 38.67
C ARG A 660 18.23 8.92 37.41
N PHE A 661 18.14 7.90 36.56
CA PHE A 661 17.54 8.06 35.23
C PHE A 661 16.50 7.02 34.86
N LEU A 662 16.48 5.83 35.46
CA LEU A 662 15.63 4.72 34.98
C LEU A 662 14.50 4.34 35.95
N ALA A 663 14.43 4.99 37.11
CA ALA A 663 13.40 4.77 38.12
C ALA A 663 12.31 5.85 38.06
N ASP A 664 11.15 5.54 38.62
CA ASP A 664 10.09 6.52 38.86
C ASP A 664 10.53 7.57 39.90
N GLY A 665 9.98 8.78 39.78
CA GLY A 665 10.34 9.95 40.58
C GLY A 665 11.76 10.48 40.35
N SER A 666 12.40 10.13 39.22
CA SER A 666 13.80 10.53 38.93
C SER A 666 13.93 11.80 38.09
N TYR A 667 12.80 12.44 37.71
CA TYR A 667 12.77 13.61 36.82
C TYR A 667 13.49 13.37 35.49
N SER A 668 13.45 12.13 34.99
CA SER A 668 13.98 11.72 33.70
C SER A 668 12.87 11.42 32.68
N PRO A 669 13.20 11.23 31.39
CA PRO A 669 12.25 10.73 30.41
C PRO A 669 11.63 9.38 30.84
N MET A 670 12.44 8.46 31.35
CA MET A 670 11.94 7.17 31.84
C MET A 670 10.96 7.33 33.01
N SER A 671 11.22 8.24 33.94
CA SER A 671 10.28 8.55 35.03
C SER A 671 8.93 9.00 34.49
N THR A 672 8.94 9.88 33.48
CA THR A 672 7.72 10.36 32.83
C THR A 672 6.97 9.21 32.15
N MET A 673 7.68 8.37 31.40
CA MET A 673 7.09 7.19 30.74
C MET A 673 6.49 6.18 31.73
N ILE A 674 7.19 5.89 32.83
CA ILE A 674 6.68 4.99 33.89
C ILE A 674 5.41 5.58 34.51
N SER A 675 5.42 6.88 34.83
CA SER A 675 4.27 7.57 35.41
C SER A 675 3.06 7.54 34.47
N LEU A 676 3.27 7.78 33.17
CA LEU A 676 2.22 7.69 32.15
C LEU A 676 1.68 6.26 31.98
N LEU A 677 2.53 5.24 32.01
CA LEU A 677 2.09 3.83 31.99
C LEU A 677 1.24 3.47 33.21
N ALA A 678 1.66 3.90 34.41
CA ALA A 678 0.91 3.67 35.63
C ALA A 678 -0.47 4.35 35.57
N TYR A 679 -0.51 5.58 35.04
CA TYR A 679 -1.75 6.33 34.85
C TYR A 679 -2.68 5.68 33.81
N GLY A 680 -2.15 5.29 32.64
CA GLY A 680 -2.93 4.58 31.61
C GLY A 680 -3.48 3.24 32.10
N LYS A 681 -2.70 2.50 32.90
CA LYS A 681 -3.17 1.28 33.57
C LYS A 681 -4.28 1.56 34.58
N SER A 682 -4.18 2.65 35.36
CA SER A 682 -5.24 3.08 36.28
C SER A 682 -6.53 3.38 35.52
N ILE A 683 -6.45 4.10 34.38
CA ILE A 683 -7.60 4.33 33.51
C ILE A 683 -8.19 2.99 33.08
N ALA A 684 -7.39 2.09 32.49
CA ALA A 684 -7.87 0.80 32.00
C ALA A 684 -8.55 -0.06 33.08
N LEU A 685 -8.10 0.01 34.34
CA LEU A 685 -8.72 -0.69 35.48
C LEU A 685 -10.02 -0.03 35.94
N ASN A 686 -10.14 1.29 35.83
CA ASN A 686 -11.29 2.06 36.32
C ASN A 686 -12.38 2.26 35.24
N THR A 687 -12.02 2.26 33.96
CA THR A 687 -12.95 2.19 32.84
C THR A 687 -13.28 0.72 32.56
N GLY A 688 -14.14 0.12 33.38
CA GLY A 688 -14.71 -1.20 33.06
C GLY A 688 -15.35 -1.15 31.68
N ASN A 689 -14.98 -2.09 30.79
CA ASN A 689 -15.38 -2.20 29.38
C ASN A 689 -16.15 -0.98 28.86
N SER A 690 -15.42 0.10 28.56
CA SER A 690 -16.00 1.29 27.94
C SER A 690 -16.92 0.85 26.82
N ALA A 691 -18.20 1.22 26.94
CA ALA A 691 -19.21 0.80 25.99
C ALA A 691 -18.70 1.12 24.59
N SER A 692 -18.50 0.07 23.79
CA SER A 692 -18.11 0.17 22.39
C SER A 692 -19.09 1.04 21.59
N THR A 693 -20.28 1.27 22.15
CA THR A 693 -21.38 2.04 21.61
C THR A 693 -21.74 3.22 22.51
N GLN A 694 -21.81 4.43 21.94
CA GLN A 694 -22.27 5.64 22.62
C GLN A 694 -23.36 6.33 21.80
N TRP A 695 -24.47 6.71 22.43
CA TRP A 695 -25.55 7.44 21.75
C TRP A 695 -25.36 8.95 21.86
N SER A 696 -25.67 9.68 20.78
CA SER A 696 -25.85 11.13 20.85
C SER A 696 -27.06 11.48 21.73
N ARG A 697 -27.06 12.66 22.33
CA ARG A 697 -28.14 13.11 23.25
C ARG A 697 -29.52 13.15 22.58
N ASP A 698 -29.56 13.41 21.29
CA ASP A 698 -30.76 13.43 20.47
C ASP A 698 -31.15 12.05 19.93
N THR A 699 -30.38 11.00 20.27
CA THR A 699 -30.55 9.61 19.83
C THR A 699 -30.50 9.40 18.31
N ARG A 700 -29.99 10.39 17.56
CA ARG A 700 -29.89 10.33 16.09
C ARG A 700 -28.61 9.67 15.59
N VAL A 701 -27.57 9.63 16.41
CA VAL A 701 -26.24 9.13 16.03
C VAL A 701 -25.74 8.14 17.08
N LEU A 702 -25.49 6.90 16.64
CA LEU A 702 -24.85 5.86 17.43
C LEU A 702 -23.34 5.84 17.09
N ARG A 703 -22.47 6.16 18.03
CA ARG A 703 -21.02 6.07 17.86
C ARG A 703 -20.52 4.69 18.27
N LEU A 704 -20.12 3.86 17.31
CA LEU A 704 -19.52 2.54 17.54
C LEU A 704 -17.99 2.66 17.37
N HIS A 705 -17.21 2.40 18.42
CA HIS A 705 -15.75 2.61 18.47
C HIS A 705 -15.33 4.02 18.01
N GLY A 706 -16.16 5.02 18.31
CA GLY A 706 -15.97 6.41 17.89
C GLY A 706 -16.47 6.73 16.47
N ARG A 707 -16.85 5.73 15.66
CA ARG A 707 -17.43 5.94 14.32
C ARG A 707 -18.92 6.30 14.42
N PRO A 708 -19.37 7.45 13.90
CA PRO A 708 -20.77 7.84 13.95
C PRO A 708 -21.62 7.06 12.93
N ILE A 709 -22.64 6.37 13.41
CA ILE A 709 -23.70 5.72 12.65
C ILE A 709 -24.94 6.61 12.76
N VAL A 710 -25.25 7.34 11.70
CA VAL A 710 -26.44 8.20 11.64
C VAL A 710 -27.66 7.30 11.40
N LEU A 711 -28.62 7.30 12.34
CA LEU A 711 -29.74 6.35 12.28
C LEU A 711 -30.68 6.59 11.11
N GLU A 712 -30.86 7.82 10.65
CA GLU A 712 -31.66 8.08 9.44
C GLU A 712 -31.06 7.35 8.25
N LYS A 713 -29.75 7.51 8.02
CA LYS A 713 -29.03 6.81 6.95
C LYS A 713 -29.05 5.29 7.12
N PHE A 714 -28.95 4.80 8.36
CA PHE A 714 -29.03 3.37 8.64
C PHE A 714 -30.43 2.80 8.39
N LYS A 715 -31.49 3.52 8.76
CA LYS A 715 -32.88 3.14 8.48
C LYS A 715 -33.16 3.17 6.99
N GLU A 716 -32.72 4.21 6.28
CA GLU A 716 -32.83 4.32 4.82
C GLU A 716 -32.15 3.14 4.13
N MET A 717 -30.95 2.75 4.58
CA MET A 717 -30.26 1.57 4.06
C MET A 717 -31.08 0.29 4.27
N ILE A 718 -31.62 0.05 5.47
CA ILE A 718 -32.45 -1.14 5.75
C ILE A 718 -33.73 -1.12 4.90
N HIS A 719 -34.44 0.00 4.85
CA HIS A 719 -35.65 0.12 4.03
C HIS A 719 -35.34 -0.07 2.54
N GLY A 720 -34.20 0.43 2.06
CA GLY A 720 -33.72 0.19 0.71
C GLY A 720 -33.46 -1.29 0.43
N VAL A 721 -32.81 -2.00 1.36
CA VAL A 721 -32.56 -3.45 1.22
C VAL A 721 -33.86 -4.25 1.22
N VAL A 722 -34.82 -3.92 2.08
CA VAL A 722 -36.12 -4.59 2.12
C VAL A 722 -36.92 -4.32 0.84
N ALA A 723 -36.98 -3.06 0.39
CA ALA A 723 -37.66 -2.71 -0.85
C ALA A 723 -37.05 -3.41 -2.06
N GLU A 724 -35.72 -3.51 -2.11
CA GLU A 724 -35.01 -4.21 -3.18
C GLU A 724 -35.25 -5.73 -3.11
N ALA A 725 -35.22 -6.33 -1.92
CA ALA A 725 -35.53 -7.74 -1.73
C ALA A 725 -36.99 -8.06 -2.11
N GLU A 726 -37.95 -7.21 -1.76
CA GLU A 726 -39.35 -7.34 -2.18
C GLU A 726 -39.49 -7.19 -3.70
N ARG A 727 -38.78 -6.23 -4.30
CA ARG A 727 -38.75 -6.04 -5.74
C ARG A 727 -38.25 -7.29 -6.45
N VAL A 728 -37.09 -7.81 -6.04
CA VAL A 728 -36.50 -9.04 -6.60
C VAL A 728 -37.44 -10.23 -6.40
N LEU A 729 -38.03 -10.40 -5.22
CA LEU A 729 -38.96 -11.50 -4.96
C LEU A 729 -40.18 -11.45 -5.91
N TRP A 730 -40.81 -10.30 -6.05
CA TRP A 730 -42.04 -10.19 -6.85
C TRP A 730 -41.77 -10.16 -8.36
N GLU A 731 -40.73 -9.46 -8.80
CA GLU A 731 -40.45 -9.24 -10.22
C GLU A 731 -39.59 -10.37 -10.82
N ASP A 732 -38.54 -10.79 -10.10
CA ASP A 732 -37.53 -11.69 -10.65
C ASP A 732 -37.77 -13.16 -10.28
N VAL A 733 -38.40 -13.41 -9.12
CA VAL A 733 -38.69 -14.79 -8.68
C VAL A 733 -40.13 -15.18 -9.00
N MET A 734 -41.11 -14.35 -8.61
CA MET A 734 -42.54 -14.64 -8.78
C MET A 734 -43.12 -14.07 -10.09
N HIS A 735 -42.32 -13.33 -10.87
CA HIS A 735 -42.68 -12.76 -12.17
C HIS A 735 -44.06 -12.06 -12.24
N THR A 736 -44.45 -11.37 -11.17
CA THR A 736 -45.78 -10.78 -11.02
C THR A 736 -45.72 -9.25 -10.89
N ARG A 737 -46.64 -8.55 -11.56
CA ARG A 737 -46.72 -7.07 -11.52
C ARG A 737 -47.46 -6.60 -10.27
N LEU A 738 -47.31 -5.33 -9.89
CA LEU A 738 -47.82 -4.79 -8.61
C LEU A 738 -49.33 -5.02 -8.38
N GLY A 739 -50.14 -5.06 -9.45
CA GLY A 739 -51.59 -5.33 -9.38
C GLY A 739 -51.98 -6.82 -9.33
N GLU A 740 -51.02 -7.73 -9.49
CA GLU A 740 -51.20 -9.20 -9.50
C GLU A 740 -50.57 -9.85 -8.26
N ARG A 741 -49.98 -9.06 -7.36
CA ARG A 741 -49.36 -9.54 -6.12
C ARG A 741 -50.47 -10.03 -5.18
N PHE A 742 -50.38 -11.29 -4.77
CA PHE A 742 -51.27 -11.80 -3.74
C PHE A 742 -50.78 -11.35 -2.36
N VAL A 743 -51.72 -10.99 -1.50
CA VAL A 743 -51.44 -10.69 -0.10
C VAL A 743 -51.82 -11.92 0.70
N ILE A 744 -50.84 -12.61 1.29
CA ILE A 744 -51.14 -13.70 2.23
C ILE A 744 -51.30 -13.10 3.63
N PRO A 745 -52.50 -13.17 4.23
CA PRO A 745 -52.66 -12.86 5.63
C PRO A 745 -51.92 -13.91 6.47
N LEU A 746 -50.72 -13.56 6.93
CA LEU A 746 -49.83 -14.44 7.68
C LEU A 746 -50.48 -15.06 8.94
N HIS A 747 -51.51 -14.41 9.50
CA HIS A 747 -52.26 -14.91 10.64
C HIS A 747 -53.19 -16.10 10.33
N ASN A 748 -53.41 -16.41 9.05
CA ASN A 748 -54.24 -17.53 8.58
C ASN A 748 -53.42 -18.74 8.13
N ILE A 749 -52.09 -18.68 8.19
CA ILE A 749 -51.22 -19.81 7.86
C ILE A 749 -51.06 -20.65 9.14
N GLU A 750 -51.76 -21.77 9.24
CA GLU A 750 -51.47 -22.82 10.23
C GLU A 750 -50.43 -23.79 9.65
N ASP A 751 -49.31 -23.93 10.36
CA ASP A 751 -48.20 -24.81 9.99
C ASP A 751 -48.53 -26.27 10.40
N ASP A 752 -49.09 -27.07 9.50
CA ASP A 752 -49.25 -28.52 9.73
C ASP A 752 -48.04 -29.28 9.15
N VAL A 753 -47.06 -29.51 10.03
CA VAL A 753 -45.81 -30.23 9.75
C VAL A 753 -45.99 -31.73 9.46
N THR A 754 -47.22 -32.26 9.38
CA THR A 754 -47.47 -33.70 9.14
C THR A 754 -47.74 -34.08 7.68
N PHE A 755 -47.84 -33.13 6.74
CA PHE A 755 -48.14 -33.43 5.34
C PHE A 755 -46.91 -33.94 4.56
N THR A 756 -46.68 -35.25 4.59
CA THR A 756 -45.82 -35.96 3.62
C THR A 756 -46.70 -36.82 2.73
N ASN A 757 -46.97 -36.36 1.50
CA ASN A 757 -47.48 -37.25 0.47
C ASN A 757 -46.64 -37.15 -0.79
N LYS A 758 -45.72 -38.11 -0.90
CA LYS A 758 -45.29 -38.69 -2.17
C LYS A 758 -46.56 -39.20 -2.87
N HIS A 759 -46.87 -38.71 -4.07
CA HIS A 759 -47.36 -39.50 -5.21
C HIS A 759 -47.91 -38.60 -6.34
N HIS A 760 -47.34 -38.80 -7.53
CA HIS A 760 -47.92 -38.63 -8.89
C HIS A 760 -48.26 -37.19 -9.34
N ASN A 761 -48.08 -36.78 -10.59
CA ASN A 761 -47.76 -37.42 -11.87
C ASN A 761 -47.07 -36.39 -12.77
#